data_AF-A0A9E3Q9H4-F1
#
_entry.id   AF-A0A9E3Q9H4-F1
#
_cell.length_a   1.000
_cell.length_b   1.000
_cell.length_c   1.000
_cell.angle_alpha   90.00
_cell.angle_beta   90.00
_cell.angle_gamma   90.00
#
_symmetry.space_group_name_H-M   'P 1'
#
loop_
_entity.id
_entity.type
_entity.pdbx_description
1 polymer ?
#
loop_
_entity_poly.entity_id
_entity_poly.type
_entity_poly.pdbx_seq_one_letter_code
_entity_poly.pdbx_strand_id
1 'polypeptide(L)'
;MHKRILIWVVIAVAVAAGTLWVIGNVGAQESLPWINSTLAFQKQSDTQSVPTTLNGNIDCYNESASDCSVSTVYGAATQNGTVKLNETPVYNPVYSYTDKRQHFLPIPNSSTAITYTTEPAYGFYLYFNYNFQTIIKEIANPSSSYQITRTPDGILADKSDNRLAADYGSISFSQNGDWMIVSDPNVAMLRVNLQTFEVLPFAPGFNYTIGIDPALKTAVTNDGRYAVVASKEFNYFKIYDLSTCGPTPNSISGPVNCQSRDLLNFISNQFPSFSFVDQARFLDDSSLSIYGNYRSGASSITSRFVVSTVDINPGLNFLALGDSYISGEGAFDYQPGTDVPENKCHLSFVSYPYLIGRDLSYDSYHSVACSGATTDDITNTRTDYKGQVDHKLILRRDRSYQSIDSILSSFKPGYIDQLDFVTKYQPKAITISIIGNDTGMISKLKACFMPGTCFSSYEDRLEFVHEVKSKFSALMNTYSKIKAAGPAGMRIYVIGYPRIAMPGGNCALNVHLDNSEIMFSQQAIDYLDTMIEVVSAKSGAFYVDTNQALEGHRLCEAGPGSVAVNGITAGNDIPTRLNGPIGSESFHPNQMGHQLIENTTLDITNNLTAPMPSPNPNVNLPSENNLEILNAPHTGRLVSNIEFDDNISSDLAYQQTPFFVSIAGLSHSLGASTILQAELHSTALTLGTYSTDIDGNLKTSISIPESVQPGYHSLHFYGTDISGQNIDIYKVLYVAHTADDMDGNGILDSSQGCVGIESANQDYDGDSVDDGCDGNINGLSSVQLPANVMGTVSSQTNNLILLSDDALNPPPTFTEIKFIGPSGGSVLGATTTASKTQEQPAPSNSLRIPGYYFSGSGLAIFVLAAIAYSVRSFLV
;
A
#
# COMPACT_ATOMS: atom_id res chain seq x y z
N MET A 1 28.54 -58.25 -15.05
CA MET A 1 27.86 -57.03 -15.58
C MET A 1 27.66 -55.92 -14.55
N HIS A 2 27.70 -56.15 -13.24
CA HIS A 2 27.51 -55.07 -12.25
C HIS A 2 28.76 -54.21 -11.91
N LYS A 3 29.97 -54.62 -12.32
CA LYS A 3 31.18 -53.79 -12.13
C LYS A 3 31.51 -52.83 -13.28
N ARG A 4 30.82 -52.94 -14.43
CA ARG A 4 31.00 -52.02 -15.57
C ARG A 4 30.00 -50.85 -15.55
N ILE A 5 28.85 -51.01 -14.89
CA ILE A 5 27.85 -49.93 -14.72
C ILE A 5 28.34 -48.90 -13.69
N LEU A 6 29.04 -49.34 -12.64
CA LEU A 6 29.57 -48.43 -11.60
C LEU A 6 30.67 -47.49 -12.14
N ILE A 7 31.48 -47.94 -13.12
CA ILE A 7 32.53 -47.12 -13.72
C ILE A 7 31.94 -46.06 -14.67
N TRP A 8 30.82 -46.37 -15.35
CA TRP A 8 30.09 -45.39 -16.17
C TRP A 8 29.31 -44.37 -15.32
N VAL A 9 28.79 -44.77 -14.15
CA VAL A 9 28.15 -43.85 -13.21
C VAL A 9 29.17 -42.91 -12.56
N VAL A 10 30.37 -43.38 -12.22
CA VAL A 10 31.43 -42.52 -11.64
C VAL A 10 32.03 -41.57 -12.68
N ILE A 11 32.15 -41.98 -13.95
CA ILE A 11 32.61 -41.08 -15.03
C ILE A 11 31.51 -40.08 -15.43
N ALA A 12 30.22 -40.48 -15.43
CA ALA A 12 29.12 -39.55 -15.68
C ALA A 12 28.97 -38.50 -14.55
N VAL A 13 29.22 -38.88 -13.29
CA VAL A 13 29.21 -37.95 -12.15
C VAL A 13 30.47 -37.05 -12.16
N ALA A 14 31.62 -37.53 -12.62
CA ALA A 14 32.83 -36.71 -12.75
C ALA A 14 32.80 -35.74 -13.95
N VAL A 15 32.11 -36.10 -15.05
CA VAL A 15 31.89 -35.20 -16.20
C VAL A 15 30.77 -34.20 -15.91
N ALA A 16 29.72 -34.58 -15.16
CA ALA A 16 28.70 -33.64 -14.70
C ALA A 16 29.22 -32.64 -13.64
N ALA A 17 30.25 -33.00 -12.86
CA ALA A 17 30.92 -32.09 -11.93
C ALA A 17 32.03 -31.24 -12.58
N GLY A 18 32.46 -31.57 -13.80
CA GLY A 18 33.59 -30.93 -14.51
C GLY A 18 33.22 -29.98 -15.66
N THR A 19 31.94 -29.91 -16.05
CA THR A 19 31.44 -28.98 -17.10
C THR A 19 30.43 -27.96 -16.57
N LEU A 20 30.46 -27.69 -15.27
CA LEU A 20 29.69 -26.63 -14.60
C LEU A 20 30.55 -25.40 -14.24
N TRP A 21 31.68 -25.23 -14.93
CA TRP A 21 32.45 -24.00 -14.92
C TRP A 21 32.54 -23.50 -16.37
N VAL A 22 32.23 -22.21 -16.55
CA VAL A 22 32.13 -21.48 -17.84
C VAL A 22 30.78 -21.65 -18.56
N ILE A 23 29.70 -21.30 -17.87
CA ILE A 23 28.58 -20.60 -18.52
C ILE A 23 28.41 -19.32 -17.72
N GLY A 24 28.56 -18.19 -18.41
CA GLY A 24 28.75 -16.88 -17.79
C GLY A 24 27.68 -16.54 -16.77
N ASN A 25 28.14 -16.10 -15.60
CA ASN A 25 27.42 -15.15 -14.78
C ASN A 25 26.88 -14.05 -15.72
N VAL A 26 25.59 -14.09 -16.02
CA VAL A 26 24.85 -12.88 -16.37
C VAL A 26 24.96 -12.06 -15.10
N GLY A 27 25.86 -11.07 -15.13
CA GLY A 27 26.28 -10.36 -13.92
C GLY A 27 25.07 -9.89 -13.13
N ALA A 28 24.98 -10.32 -11.87
CA ALA A 28 24.52 -9.42 -10.85
C ALA A 28 25.35 -8.15 -11.07
N GLN A 29 24.68 -7.07 -11.46
CA GLN A 29 25.35 -5.80 -11.68
C GLN A 29 25.91 -5.41 -10.31
N GLU A 30 27.18 -5.73 -10.05
CA GLU A 30 27.84 -5.37 -8.79
C GLU A 30 27.61 -3.87 -8.60
N SER A 31 26.92 -3.52 -7.52
CA SER A 31 26.68 -2.12 -7.16
C SER A 31 28.01 -1.40 -7.18
N LEU A 32 28.11 -0.32 -7.97
CA LEU A 32 29.37 0.40 -8.09
C LEU A 32 29.80 0.91 -6.72
N PRO A 33 31.09 0.75 -6.34
CA PRO A 33 31.53 1.04 -4.98
C PRO A 33 31.56 2.55 -4.72
N TRP A 34 30.94 3.00 -3.63
CA TRP A 34 30.84 4.41 -3.23
C TRP A 34 32.19 5.14 -3.12
N ILE A 35 33.25 4.41 -2.78
CA ILE A 35 34.58 5.00 -2.51
C ILE A 35 35.24 5.51 -3.80
N ASN A 36 35.20 4.71 -4.88
CA ASN A 36 35.99 4.96 -6.09
C ASN A 36 35.15 5.20 -7.36
N SER A 37 33.83 5.11 -7.28
CA SER A 37 32.94 5.35 -8.42
C SER A 37 32.80 6.84 -8.77
N THR A 38 32.38 7.12 -10.00
CA THR A 38 31.79 8.42 -10.31
C THR A 38 30.43 8.48 -9.63
N LEU A 39 30.19 9.52 -8.83
CA LEU A 39 28.89 9.74 -8.20
C LEU A 39 28.05 10.67 -9.07
N ALA A 40 26.78 10.32 -9.18
CA ALA A 40 25.77 11.20 -9.70
C ALA A 40 25.11 11.98 -8.56
N PHE A 41 24.73 13.23 -8.81
CA PHE A 41 24.09 14.11 -7.84
C PHE A 41 22.86 14.81 -8.46
N GLN A 42 21.72 14.72 -7.80
CA GLN A 42 20.49 15.41 -8.20
C GLN A 42 19.87 16.16 -7.02
N LYS A 43 19.48 17.41 -7.25
CA LYS A 43 18.50 18.12 -6.43
C LYS A 43 17.11 17.80 -6.97
N GLN A 44 16.21 17.29 -6.12
CA GLN A 44 14.85 16.95 -6.53
C GLN A 44 13.91 18.16 -6.40
N SER A 45 13.50 18.51 -5.18
CA SER A 45 12.55 19.59 -4.93
C SER A 45 12.89 20.36 -3.65
N ASP A 46 12.47 21.62 -3.61
CA ASP A 46 12.45 22.41 -2.38
C ASP A 46 11.26 21.97 -1.53
N THR A 47 11.48 21.80 -0.22
CA THR A 47 10.46 21.37 0.73
C THR A 47 10.35 22.37 1.87
N GLN A 48 9.13 22.53 2.41
CA GLN A 48 8.89 23.38 3.58
C GLN A 48 9.19 22.65 4.89
N SER A 49 9.20 21.32 4.89
CA SER A 49 9.47 20.48 6.06
C SER A 49 10.32 19.25 5.71
N VAL A 50 11.09 18.79 6.68
CA VAL A 50 11.78 17.49 6.66
C VAL A 50 10.79 16.45 7.21
N PRO A 51 10.65 15.27 6.58
CA PRO A 51 9.77 14.22 7.11
C PRO A 51 10.10 13.86 8.56
N THR A 52 9.07 13.63 9.36
CA THR A 52 9.24 13.15 10.74
C THR A 52 9.77 11.72 10.70
N THR A 53 10.86 11.45 11.41
CA THR A 53 11.53 10.14 11.37
C THR A 53 11.94 9.63 12.74
N LEU A 54 11.94 8.31 12.91
CA LEU A 54 12.54 7.67 14.05
C LEU A 54 14.06 7.79 13.93
N ASN A 55 14.65 8.42 14.95
CA ASN A 55 16.09 8.65 15.09
C ASN A 55 16.77 9.21 13.83
N GLY A 56 16.03 9.99 13.03
CA GLY A 56 16.59 10.73 11.91
C GLY A 56 16.80 9.95 10.62
N ASN A 57 16.35 8.69 10.48
CA ASN A 57 16.54 7.96 9.21
C ASN A 57 15.44 6.98 8.79
N ILE A 58 14.46 6.68 9.65
CA ILE A 58 13.32 5.79 9.35
C ILE A 58 12.02 6.59 9.33
N ASP A 59 11.26 6.53 8.23
CA ASP A 59 9.99 7.25 8.11
C ASP A 59 8.92 6.70 9.05
N CYS A 60 8.11 7.60 9.60
CA CYS A 60 6.96 7.26 10.44
C CYS A 60 5.65 7.39 9.67
N TYR A 61 4.64 6.60 10.02
CA TYR A 61 3.37 6.51 9.26
C TYR A 61 2.11 7.04 9.99
N ASN A 62 2.18 7.32 11.31
CA ASN A 62 1.05 7.87 12.07
C ASN A 62 1.36 9.29 12.56
N GLU A 63 0.73 10.30 11.99
CA GLU A 63 0.87 11.70 12.41
C GLU A 63 -0.30 12.12 13.31
N SER A 64 -0.12 12.00 14.63
CA SER A 64 -0.61 13.06 15.53
C SER A 64 0.60 13.85 16.01
N ALA A 65 0.39 15.09 16.48
CA ALA A 65 1.44 16.09 16.70
C ALA A 65 2.57 15.70 17.70
N SER A 66 2.60 14.47 18.24
CA SER A 66 3.60 14.02 19.20
C SER A 66 4.16 12.59 19.02
N ASP A 67 3.69 11.73 18.10
CA ASP A 67 4.13 10.31 18.09
C ASP A 67 4.55 9.77 16.71
N CYS A 68 5.85 9.88 16.40
CA CYS A 68 6.49 9.18 15.29
C CYS A 68 6.43 7.66 15.51
N SER A 69 5.54 6.97 14.79
CA SER A 69 5.32 5.52 14.89
C SER A 69 6.02 4.75 13.78
N VAL A 70 6.71 3.66 14.12
CA VAL A 70 7.33 2.72 13.18
C VAL A 70 6.78 1.31 13.35
N SER A 71 6.87 0.52 12.28
CA SER A 71 6.45 -0.88 12.27
C SER A 71 7.55 -1.77 12.84
N THR A 72 7.13 -2.77 13.59
CA THR A 72 7.96 -3.77 14.26
C THR A 72 7.26 -5.12 14.14
N VAL A 73 7.98 -6.23 14.37
CA VAL A 73 7.36 -7.57 14.25
C VAL A 73 6.23 -7.77 15.28
N TYR A 74 6.31 -7.09 16.42
CA TYR A 74 5.31 -7.18 17.49
C TYR A 74 4.18 -6.15 17.38
N GLY A 75 4.16 -5.30 16.35
CA GLY A 75 3.15 -4.25 16.14
C GLY A 75 3.76 -2.89 15.80
N ALA A 76 3.21 -1.83 16.37
CA ALA A 76 3.68 -0.46 16.16
C ALA A 76 4.39 0.07 17.41
N ALA A 77 5.44 0.86 17.23
CA ALA A 77 6.17 1.47 18.35
C ALA A 77 6.51 2.92 18.06
N THR A 78 6.44 3.76 19.10
CA THR A 78 6.70 5.19 18.99
C THR A 78 8.10 5.54 19.48
N GLN A 79 8.62 6.68 19.03
CA GLN A 79 9.86 7.26 19.54
C GLN A 79 9.77 7.64 21.03
N ASN A 80 8.56 7.84 21.58
CA ASN A 80 8.34 8.17 22.98
C ASN A 80 8.27 6.94 23.91
N GLY A 81 8.60 5.75 23.40
CA GLY A 81 8.69 4.56 24.22
C GLY A 81 7.33 3.90 24.51
N THR A 82 6.35 4.07 23.63
CA THR A 82 5.06 3.37 23.69
C THR A 82 4.95 2.34 22.57
N VAL A 83 4.22 1.24 22.82
CA VAL A 83 4.02 0.13 21.89
C VAL A 83 2.54 -0.21 21.79
N LYS A 84 2.04 -0.39 20.57
CA LYS A 84 0.76 -1.01 20.23
C LYS A 84 1.05 -2.39 19.66
N LEU A 85 0.63 -3.45 20.34
CA LEU A 85 0.81 -4.83 19.85
C LEU A 85 -0.18 -5.13 18.72
N ASN A 86 0.15 -6.07 17.83
CA ASN A 86 -0.69 -6.47 16.67
C ASN A 86 -2.16 -6.77 17.04
N GLU A 87 -2.40 -7.36 18.21
CA GLU A 87 -3.72 -7.78 18.70
C GLU A 87 -4.41 -6.73 19.59
N THR A 88 -3.82 -5.52 19.73
CA THR A 88 -4.30 -4.49 20.66
C THR A 88 -4.54 -3.16 19.95
N PRO A 89 -5.60 -2.41 20.30
CA PRO A 89 -5.87 -1.12 19.68
C PRO A 89 -5.08 0.05 20.31
N VAL A 90 -4.41 -0.14 21.46
CA VAL A 90 -3.88 0.93 22.30
C VAL A 90 -2.35 0.92 22.39
N TYR A 91 -1.73 2.12 22.41
CA TYR A 91 -0.32 2.29 22.72
C TYR A 91 -0.09 2.35 24.23
N ASN A 92 0.76 1.45 24.74
CA ASN A 92 1.12 1.40 26.16
C ASN A 92 2.62 1.69 26.34
N PRO A 93 3.01 2.46 27.38
CA PRO A 93 4.41 2.72 27.69
C PRO A 93 5.14 1.44 28.09
N VAL A 94 6.42 1.34 27.69
CA VAL A 94 7.28 0.19 28.00
C VAL A 94 8.30 0.55 29.06
N TYR A 95 8.32 -0.22 30.16
CA TYR A 95 9.25 -0.06 31.27
C TYR A 95 10.37 -1.10 31.21
N SER A 96 11.61 -0.61 31.30
CA SER A 96 12.81 -1.44 31.25
C SER A 96 12.87 -2.43 32.41
N TYR A 97 13.55 -3.56 32.22
CA TYR A 97 13.88 -4.45 33.33
C TYR A 97 14.93 -3.83 34.26
N THR A 98 15.92 -3.16 33.68
CA THR A 98 17.18 -2.72 34.33
C THR A 98 16.98 -1.60 35.34
N ASP A 99 16.29 -0.53 34.96
CA ASP A 99 16.12 0.67 35.80
C ASP A 99 14.66 1.02 36.12
N LYS A 100 13.71 0.20 35.64
CA LYS A 100 12.26 0.36 35.83
C LYS A 100 11.73 1.72 35.36
N ARG A 101 12.37 2.34 34.36
CA ARG A 101 11.92 3.57 33.72
C ARG A 101 11.46 3.31 32.29
N GLN A 102 10.73 4.27 31.73
CA GLN A 102 10.27 4.26 30.34
C GLN A 102 11.42 4.66 29.40
N HIS A 103 12.43 3.79 29.32
CA HIS A 103 13.58 3.93 28.45
C HIS A 103 13.55 2.80 27.42
N PHE A 104 12.87 3.07 26.32
CA PHE A 104 12.60 2.10 25.26
C PHE A 104 12.90 2.72 23.91
N LEU A 105 13.51 1.93 23.04
CA LEU A 105 13.80 2.29 21.67
C LEU A 105 13.42 1.11 20.75
N PRO A 106 12.49 1.31 19.81
CA PRO A 106 12.16 0.27 18.85
C PRO A 106 13.26 0.12 17.80
N ILE A 107 13.43 -1.11 17.31
CA ILE A 107 14.19 -1.41 16.09
C ILE A 107 13.15 -1.66 14.98
N PRO A 108 13.20 -0.96 13.84
CA PRO A 108 12.25 -1.16 12.75
C PRO A 108 12.31 -2.61 12.25
N ASN A 109 11.14 -3.18 11.91
CA ASN A 109 11.02 -4.53 11.34
C ASN A 109 11.68 -5.67 12.16
N SER A 110 11.92 -5.45 13.45
CA SER A 110 12.55 -6.44 14.33
C SER A 110 11.61 -6.92 15.43
N SER A 111 11.83 -8.15 15.91
CA SER A 111 11.26 -8.66 17.17
C SER A 111 12.11 -8.25 18.40
N THR A 112 13.25 -7.62 18.15
CA THR A 112 14.18 -7.14 19.18
C THR A 112 13.83 -5.72 19.57
N ALA A 113 13.88 -5.43 20.87
CA ALA A 113 13.74 -4.08 21.39
C ALA A 113 14.97 -3.64 22.18
N ILE A 114 15.28 -2.35 22.13
CA ILE A 114 16.36 -1.75 22.90
C ILE A 114 15.77 -1.04 24.11
N THR A 115 16.44 -1.20 25.25
CA THR A 115 16.23 -0.37 26.44
C THR A 115 17.53 0.29 26.84
N TYR A 116 17.47 1.40 27.57
CA TYR A 116 18.66 2.17 27.92
C TYR A 116 18.62 2.74 29.34
N THR A 117 19.77 3.17 29.84
CA THR A 117 19.91 3.86 31.14
C THR A 117 20.24 5.34 30.96
N THR A 118 20.43 6.11 32.03
CA THR A 118 20.87 7.53 31.96
C THR A 118 22.35 7.73 32.30
N GLU A 119 23.13 6.66 32.38
CA GLU A 119 24.58 6.67 32.61
C GLU A 119 25.29 6.06 31.40
N PRO A 120 26.50 6.54 31.04
CA PRO A 120 27.37 7.48 31.77
C PRO A 120 27.10 8.97 31.47
N ALA A 121 27.87 9.90 32.08
CA ALA A 121 27.64 11.36 31.99
C ALA A 121 27.60 11.95 30.56
N TYR A 122 28.15 11.25 29.56
CA TYR A 122 28.17 11.65 28.16
C TYR A 122 27.54 10.58 27.26
N GLY A 123 26.44 9.94 27.67
CA GLY A 123 25.72 8.97 26.83
C GLY A 123 24.80 8.06 27.65
N PHE A 124 24.51 6.89 27.13
CA PHE A 124 23.80 5.84 27.86
C PHE A 124 24.28 4.44 27.49
N TYR A 125 24.05 3.49 28.39
CA TYR A 125 24.23 2.07 28.08
C TYR A 125 22.98 1.49 27.45
N LEU A 126 23.19 0.75 26.36
CA LEU A 126 22.15 0.03 25.63
C LEU A 126 22.05 -1.43 26.06
N TYR A 127 20.82 -1.92 26.12
CA TYR A 127 20.45 -3.28 26.48
C TYR A 127 19.48 -3.84 25.44
N PHE A 128 19.84 -4.99 24.86
CA PHE A 128 19.07 -5.65 23.81
C PHE A 128 18.15 -6.72 24.40
N ASN A 129 16.90 -6.74 23.96
CA ASN A 129 15.87 -7.65 24.45
C ASN A 129 15.22 -8.38 23.27
N TYR A 130 15.55 -9.66 23.10
CA TYR A 130 15.04 -10.51 22.03
C TYR A 130 13.64 -11.02 22.29
N ASN A 131 12.88 -11.22 21.21
CA ASN A 131 11.50 -11.70 21.23
C ASN A 131 10.63 -10.88 22.19
N PHE A 132 10.66 -9.56 22.01
CA PHE A 132 10.08 -8.57 22.93
C PHE A 132 8.66 -8.93 23.42
N GLN A 133 7.78 -9.38 22.51
CA GLN A 133 6.41 -9.76 22.84
C GLN A 133 6.31 -10.89 23.88
N THR A 134 7.27 -11.81 23.91
CA THR A 134 7.27 -12.97 24.81
C THR A 134 7.75 -12.65 26.23
N ILE A 135 8.35 -11.47 26.43
CA ILE A 135 9.05 -11.10 27.66
C ILE A 135 8.40 -9.92 28.39
N ILE A 136 7.32 -9.38 27.84
CA ILE A 136 6.54 -8.33 28.46
C ILE A 136 5.37 -8.90 29.24
N LYS A 137 5.02 -8.20 30.32
CA LYS A 137 3.77 -8.41 31.04
C LYS A 137 3.03 -7.09 31.11
N GLU A 138 1.75 -7.12 30.79
CA GLU A 138 0.88 -5.97 31.02
C GLU A 138 0.65 -5.76 32.53
N ILE A 139 0.83 -4.52 32.97
CA ILE A 139 0.60 -4.09 34.34
C ILE A 139 -0.35 -2.89 34.31
N ALA A 140 -1.46 -3.00 35.03
CA ALA A 140 -2.43 -1.92 35.19
C ALA A 140 -2.08 -1.03 36.39
N ASN A 141 -1.63 0.23 36.16
CA ASN A 141 -1.59 1.29 37.18
C ASN A 141 -1.15 2.66 36.61
N PRO A 142 -1.91 3.78 36.72
CA PRO A 142 -3.35 4.00 36.53
C PRO A 142 -3.81 3.97 35.05
N SER A 143 -2.90 3.65 34.12
CA SER A 143 -3.13 3.28 32.72
C SER A 143 -2.37 1.97 32.42
N SER A 144 -2.77 1.21 31.39
CA SER A 144 -2.07 -0.02 31.00
C SER A 144 -0.63 0.29 30.57
N SER A 145 0.32 -0.55 31.01
CA SER A 145 1.74 -0.43 30.68
C SER A 145 2.37 -1.80 30.45
N TYR A 146 3.44 -1.86 29.68
CA TYR A 146 4.21 -3.09 29.49
C TYR A 146 5.48 -3.05 30.34
N GLN A 147 5.70 -4.10 31.15
CA GLN A 147 6.93 -4.27 31.90
C GLN A 147 7.73 -5.44 31.33
N ILE A 148 8.99 -5.20 30.99
CA ILE A 148 9.92 -6.28 30.65
C ILE A 148 10.21 -7.10 31.91
N THR A 149 10.04 -8.42 31.82
CA THR A 149 9.97 -9.34 32.97
C THR A 149 11.27 -10.05 33.30
N ARG A 150 12.29 -9.99 32.42
CA ARG A 150 13.59 -10.66 32.60
C ARG A 150 14.77 -9.76 32.26
N THR A 151 15.97 -10.19 32.65
CA THR A 151 17.23 -9.52 32.30
C THR A 151 17.42 -9.47 30.78
N PRO A 152 18.04 -8.38 30.26
CA PRO A 152 18.37 -8.25 28.84
C PRO A 152 19.26 -9.40 28.31
N ASP A 153 19.13 -9.70 27.02
CA ASP A 153 19.88 -10.75 26.31
C ASP A 153 21.29 -10.32 25.93
N GLY A 154 21.47 -9.02 25.68
CA GLY A 154 22.74 -8.45 25.26
C GLY A 154 22.94 -7.02 25.77
N ILE A 155 24.18 -6.56 25.68
CA ILE A 155 24.60 -5.19 25.98
C ILE A 155 25.48 -4.67 24.86
N LEU A 156 25.52 -3.35 24.67
CA LEU A 156 26.51 -2.74 23.80
C LEU A 156 27.89 -2.78 24.48
N ALA A 157 28.76 -3.67 24.02
CA ALA A 157 30.09 -3.89 24.57
C ALA A 157 31.11 -4.27 23.50
N ASP A 158 32.39 -4.10 23.82
CA ASP A 158 33.48 -4.67 23.02
C ASP A 158 33.67 -6.18 23.29
N LYS A 159 34.60 -6.82 22.57
CA LYS A 159 34.87 -8.28 22.73
C LYS A 159 35.48 -8.65 24.08
N SER A 160 35.87 -7.67 24.90
CA SER A 160 36.37 -7.86 26.26
C SER A 160 35.28 -7.59 27.32
N ASP A 161 34.02 -7.48 26.89
CA ASP A 161 32.86 -7.14 27.72
C ASP A 161 32.95 -5.75 28.37
N ASN A 162 33.81 -4.85 27.88
CA ASN A 162 33.76 -3.46 28.33
C ASN A 162 32.55 -2.78 27.70
N ARG A 163 31.72 -2.16 28.54
CA ARG A 163 30.54 -1.43 28.08
C ARG A 163 30.95 -0.19 27.29
N LEU A 164 30.30 -0.01 26.14
CA LEU A 164 30.45 1.18 25.30
C LEU A 164 29.24 2.10 25.54
N ALA A 165 29.47 3.41 25.57
CA ALA A 165 28.39 4.37 25.68
C ALA A 165 27.73 4.59 24.31
N ALA A 166 26.52 5.12 24.32
CA ALA A 166 25.76 5.50 23.13
C ALA A 166 25.26 6.94 23.24
N ASP A 167 25.32 7.68 22.14
CA ASP A 167 24.62 8.96 21.97
C ASP A 167 23.28 8.76 21.25
N TYR A 168 22.20 9.34 21.76
CA TYR A 168 20.82 9.10 21.28
C TYR A 168 20.61 9.73 19.91
N GLY A 169 21.11 10.95 19.73
CA GLY A 169 20.97 11.70 18.47
C GLY A 169 21.73 11.07 17.31
N SER A 170 22.68 10.17 17.60
CA SER A 170 23.49 9.46 16.61
C SER A 170 22.92 8.12 16.15
N ILE A 171 21.90 7.59 16.84
CA ILE A 171 21.37 6.26 16.53
C ILE A 171 20.68 6.29 15.17
N SER A 172 21.00 5.34 14.31
CA SER A 172 20.20 5.04 13.13
C SER A 172 20.16 3.54 12.91
N PHE A 173 19.12 3.08 12.20
CA PHE A 173 18.92 1.67 11.88
C PHE A 173 18.92 1.43 10.37
N SER A 174 19.35 0.26 9.91
CA SER A 174 19.00 -0.18 8.56
C SER A 174 17.49 -0.42 8.47
N GLN A 175 16.92 -0.34 7.27
CA GLN A 175 15.47 -0.50 7.08
C GLN A 175 15.00 -1.91 7.46
N ASN A 176 15.83 -2.93 7.21
CA ASN A 176 15.57 -4.31 7.63
C ASN A 176 15.79 -4.59 9.13
N GLY A 177 16.25 -3.61 9.92
CA GLY A 177 16.44 -3.77 11.36
C GLY A 177 17.64 -4.61 11.79
N ASP A 178 18.52 -5.01 10.85
CA ASP A 178 19.67 -5.87 11.13
C ASP A 178 20.92 -5.10 11.60
N TRP A 179 21.00 -3.80 11.30
CA TRP A 179 22.17 -2.98 11.58
C TRP A 179 21.80 -1.71 12.32
N MET A 180 22.67 -1.30 13.23
CA MET A 180 22.58 -0.03 13.93
C MET A 180 23.89 0.74 13.81
N ILE A 181 23.80 2.05 13.60
CA ILE A 181 24.92 2.97 13.79
C ILE A 181 24.70 3.75 15.08
N VAL A 182 25.76 3.92 15.86
CA VAL A 182 25.73 4.71 17.09
C VAL A 182 27.11 5.30 17.38
N SER A 183 27.16 6.47 17.99
CA SER A 183 28.41 7.07 18.48
C SER A 183 28.68 6.61 19.91
N ASP A 184 29.89 6.13 20.16
CA ASP A 184 30.48 6.06 21.50
C ASP A 184 31.25 7.36 21.76
N PRO A 185 30.73 8.26 22.61
CA PRO A 185 31.22 9.62 22.74
C PRO A 185 32.71 9.71 23.09
N ASN A 186 33.44 10.50 22.30
CA ASN A 186 34.90 10.66 22.36
C ASN A 186 35.73 9.42 21.97
N VAL A 187 35.11 8.32 21.55
CA VAL A 187 35.79 7.06 21.19
C VAL A 187 35.70 6.79 19.69
N ALA A 188 34.53 6.39 19.19
CA ALA A 188 34.34 5.99 17.80
C ALA A 188 32.85 6.04 17.39
N MET A 189 32.59 6.11 16.09
CA MET A 189 31.33 5.65 15.52
C MET A 189 31.36 4.14 15.38
N LEU A 190 30.27 3.50 15.76
CA LEU A 190 30.12 2.05 15.84
C LEU A 190 29.05 1.59 14.85
N ARG A 191 29.33 0.50 14.13
CA ARG A 191 28.32 -0.32 13.47
C ARG A 191 28.08 -1.56 14.31
N VAL A 192 26.83 -1.82 14.67
CA VAL A 192 26.41 -2.96 15.48
C VAL A 192 25.55 -3.87 14.61
N ASN A 193 25.90 -5.16 14.54
CA ASN A 193 25.00 -6.18 14.02
C ASN A 193 23.98 -6.52 15.12
N LEU A 194 22.70 -6.32 14.85
CA LEU A 194 21.64 -6.49 15.85
C LEU A 194 21.21 -7.96 16.06
N GLN A 195 21.72 -8.88 15.24
CA GLN A 195 21.51 -10.32 15.40
C GLN A 195 22.65 -10.99 16.19
N THR A 196 23.89 -10.54 15.98
CA THR A 196 25.10 -11.16 16.56
C THR A 196 25.76 -10.31 17.65
N PHE A 197 25.36 -9.05 17.79
CA PHE A 197 26.00 -8.02 18.63
C PHE A 197 27.45 -7.72 18.29
N GLU A 198 27.91 -8.09 17.09
CA GLU A 198 29.23 -7.71 16.63
C GLU A 198 29.32 -6.18 16.45
N VAL A 199 30.27 -5.57 17.16
CA VAL A 199 30.57 -4.13 17.09
C VAL A 199 31.80 -3.89 16.21
N LEU A 200 31.70 -2.93 15.28
CA LEU A 200 32.80 -2.46 14.44
C LEU A 200 32.99 -0.94 14.62
N PRO A 201 34.12 -0.48 15.18
CA PRO A 201 34.40 0.95 15.36
C PRO A 201 34.98 1.56 14.07
N PHE A 202 34.17 2.16 13.21
CA PHE A 202 34.55 2.44 11.82
C PHE A 202 34.96 3.89 11.51
N ALA A 203 34.54 4.85 12.34
CA ALA A 203 34.89 6.26 12.15
C ALA A 203 35.27 6.94 13.47
N PRO A 204 36.03 8.04 13.45
CA PRO A 204 36.39 8.76 14.67
C PRO A 204 35.17 9.20 15.48
N GLY A 205 35.29 9.14 16.81
CA GLY A 205 34.29 9.72 17.71
C GLY A 205 34.34 11.25 17.70
N PHE A 206 33.24 11.88 18.09
CA PHE A 206 33.15 13.33 18.23
C PHE A 206 33.41 13.75 19.67
N ASN A 207 33.92 14.97 19.87
CA ASN A 207 34.27 15.47 21.20
C ASN A 207 33.05 16.13 21.86
N TYR A 208 32.50 15.49 22.88
CA TYR A 208 31.33 15.98 23.65
C TYR A 208 31.73 16.80 24.89
N THR A 209 33.03 16.85 25.23
CA THR A 209 33.52 17.53 26.44
C THR A 209 33.69 19.05 26.27
N ILE A 210 33.56 19.56 25.05
CA ILE A 210 33.74 20.99 24.73
C ILE A 210 32.44 21.81 24.81
N GLY A 211 31.32 21.20 25.23
CA GLY A 211 30.04 21.87 25.39
C GLY A 211 29.28 22.16 24.08
N ILE A 212 29.63 21.45 22.99
CA ILE A 212 28.95 21.52 21.69
C ILE A 212 28.36 20.13 21.39
N ASP A 213 27.06 20.07 21.11
CA ASP A 213 26.40 18.86 20.61
C ASP A 213 26.79 18.63 19.15
N PRO A 214 27.41 17.49 18.79
CA PRO A 214 27.77 17.17 17.42
C PRO A 214 26.58 17.06 16.46
N ALA A 215 25.35 16.94 16.97
CA ALA A 215 24.11 16.92 16.19
C ALA A 215 24.17 15.95 15.00
N LEU A 216 24.61 14.72 15.27
CA LEU A 216 24.94 13.75 14.24
C LEU A 216 23.71 13.37 13.38
N LYS A 217 23.99 13.04 12.13
CA LYS A 217 23.03 12.44 11.19
C LYS A 217 23.71 11.23 10.56
N THR A 218 23.14 10.06 10.77
CA THR A 218 23.75 8.78 10.40
C THR A 218 22.76 7.92 9.62
N ALA A 219 23.29 7.00 8.82
CA ALA A 219 22.49 6.00 8.10
C ALA A 219 23.38 4.80 7.76
N VAL A 220 22.77 3.64 7.55
CA VAL A 220 23.45 2.39 7.15
C VAL A 220 22.60 1.62 6.14
N THR A 221 23.26 0.94 5.20
CA THR A 221 22.62 0.07 4.20
C THR A 221 22.10 -1.24 4.82
N ASN A 222 21.15 -1.90 4.15
CA ASN A 222 20.54 -3.14 4.64
C ASN A 222 21.54 -4.31 4.71
N ASP A 223 22.57 -4.30 3.86
CA ASP A 223 23.68 -5.25 3.93
C ASP A 223 24.73 -4.92 5.02
N GLY A 224 24.60 -3.75 5.68
CA GLY A 224 25.51 -3.29 6.72
C GLY A 224 26.90 -2.87 6.22
N ARG A 225 27.09 -2.76 4.90
CA ARG A 225 28.37 -2.45 4.28
C ARG A 225 28.68 -0.95 4.27
N TYR A 226 27.71 -0.09 3.97
CA TYR A 226 27.97 1.34 3.86
C TYR A 226 27.33 2.10 5.01
N ALA A 227 28.09 3.01 5.61
CA ALA A 227 27.60 3.88 6.67
C ALA A 227 27.92 5.34 6.38
N VAL A 228 26.98 6.23 6.67
CA VAL A 228 27.13 7.67 6.55
C VAL A 228 27.18 8.30 7.93
N VAL A 229 28.05 9.31 8.07
CA VAL A 229 28.14 10.15 9.26
C VAL A 229 28.23 11.60 8.80
N ALA A 230 27.29 12.42 9.24
CA ALA A 230 27.28 13.86 9.02
C ALA A 230 27.13 14.64 10.33
N SER A 231 27.78 15.79 10.40
CA SER A 231 27.70 16.75 11.50
C SER A 231 27.88 18.15 10.95
N LYS A 232 26.89 19.01 11.19
CA LYS A 232 26.97 20.43 10.85
C LYS A 232 28.05 21.14 11.68
N GLU A 233 28.06 20.92 12.99
CA GLU A 233 28.93 21.65 13.93
C GLU A 233 30.42 21.33 13.71
N PHE A 234 30.72 20.15 13.17
CA PHE A 234 32.08 19.72 12.84
C PHE A 234 32.41 19.79 11.34
N ASN A 235 31.52 20.37 10.52
CA ASN A 235 31.67 20.47 9.06
C ASN A 235 32.09 19.13 8.43
N TYR A 236 31.33 18.09 8.76
CA TYR A 236 31.70 16.72 8.49
C TYR A 236 30.56 16.02 7.74
N PHE A 237 30.83 15.39 6.60
CA PHE A 237 29.89 14.48 5.96
C PHE A 237 30.65 13.47 5.11
N LYS A 238 30.70 12.23 5.58
CA LYS A 238 31.43 11.14 4.93
C LYS A 238 30.59 9.88 4.82
N ILE A 239 30.87 9.12 3.76
CA ILE A 239 30.44 7.73 3.61
C ILE A 239 31.62 6.80 3.78
N TYR A 240 31.40 5.67 4.44
CA TYR A 240 32.39 4.66 4.78
C TYR A 240 32.03 3.32 4.13
N ASP A 241 33.02 2.61 3.60
CA ASP A 241 32.86 1.21 3.17
C ASP A 241 33.40 0.30 4.27
N LEU A 242 32.48 -0.28 5.03
CA LEU A 242 32.77 -1.07 6.22
C LEU A 242 33.39 -2.44 5.88
N SER A 243 33.22 -2.92 4.64
CA SER A 243 33.91 -4.14 4.17
C SER A 243 35.42 -3.97 4.06
N THR A 244 35.90 -2.72 4.04
CA THR A 244 37.33 -2.39 3.92
C THR A 244 37.99 -2.12 5.27
N CYS A 245 37.25 -2.25 6.37
CA CYS A 245 37.75 -1.98 7.70
C CYS A 245 38.81 -3.00 8.15
N GLY A 246 39.79 -2.54 8.91
CA GLY A 246 40.72 -3.40 9.62
C GLY A 246 40.02 -4.28 10.69
N PRO A 247 40.74 -5.27 11.26
CA PRO A 247 40.16 -6.17 12.25
C PRO A 247 39.74 -5.44 13.52
N THR A 248 38.54 -5.73 14.03
CA THR A 248 38.03 -5.16 15.30
C THR A 248 38.89 -5.61 16.48
N PRO A 249 39.45 -4.66 17.27
CA PRO A 249 40.26 -4.96 18.45
C PRO A 249 39.41 -5.58 19.57
N ASN A 250 40.07 -6.26 20.52
CA ASN A 250 39.36 -6.83 21.67
C ASN A 250 38.78 -5.77 22.59
N SER A 251 39.51 -4.67 22.81
CA SER A 251 39.02 -3.51 23.53
C SER A 251 38.97 -2.30 22.61
N ILE A 252 37.84 -1.59 22.59
CA ILE A 252 37.64 -0.46 21.68
C ILE A 252 38.02 0.84 22.39
N SER A 253 39.08 1.49 21.91
CA SER A 253 39.52 2.81 22.38
C SER A 253 39.60 3.85 21.26
N GLY A 254 39.09 3.52 20.08
CA GLY A 254 39.15 4.33 18.87
C GLY A 254 38.76 3.53 17.63
N PRO A 255 38.65 4.19 16.45
CA PRO A 255 38.26 3.54 15.22
C PRO A 255 39.37 2.66 14.63
N VAL A 256 38.97 1.64 13.88
CA VAL A 256 39.82 0.95 12.91
C VAL A 256 39.89 1.73 11.60
N ASN A 257 40.92 1.47 10.80
CA ASN A 257 41.04 2.10 9.48
C ASN A 257 40.02 1.49 8.53
N CYS A 258 39.17 2.35 7.95
CA CYS A 258 38.22 2.00 6.90
C CYS A 258 38.36 3.00 5.74
N GLN A 259 38.10 2.57 4.51
CA GLN A 259 38.01 3.50 3.38
C GLN A 259 36.77 4.39 3.54
N SER A 260 36.92 5.66 3.18
CA SER A 260 35.85 6.65 3.24
C SER A 260 35.96 7.65 2.11
N ARG A 261 34.84 8.32 1.82
CA ARG A 261 34.74 9.39 0.85
C ARG A 261 34.06 10.61 1.47
N ASP A 262 34.60 11.79 1.17
CA ASP A 262 34.07 13.07 1.60
C ASP A 262 32.89 13.48 0.71
N LEU A 263 31.68 13.30 1.23
CA LEU A 263 30.45 13.69 0.53
C LEU A 263 30.18 15.19 0.66
N LEU A 264 30.63 15.85 1.73
CA LEU A 264 30.50 17.30 1.86
C LEU A 264 31.18 18.01 0.71
N ASN A 265 32.47 17.70 0.51
CA ASN A 265 33.26 18.32 -0.55
C ASN A 265 32.71 17.96 -1.93
N PHE A 266 32.27 16.72 -2.14
CA PHE A 266 31.63 16.32 -3.41
C PHE A 266 30.38 17.16 -3.70
N ILE A 267 29.44 17.26 -2.75
CA ILE A 267 28.19 17.99 -2.92
C ILE A 267 28.47 19.49 -3.07
N SER A 268 29.34 20.08 -2.25
CA SER A 268 29.68 21.51 -2.35
C SER A 268 30.32 21.87 -3.69
N ASN A 269 31.02 20.95 -4.36
CA ASN A 269 31.53 21.19 -5.70
C ASN A 269 30.44 21.17 -6.79
N GLN A 270 29.39 20.35 -6.62
CA GLN A 270 28.24 20.29 -7.54
C GLN A 270 27.20 21.38 -7.24
N PHE A 271 27.05 21.76 -5.97
CA PHE A 271 26.06 22.69 -5.47
C PHE A 271 26.69 23.59 -4.37
N PRO A 272 27.40 24.66 -4.77
CA PRO A 272 28.20 25.48 -3.84
C PRO A 272 27.43 26.17 -2.71
N SER A 273 26.11 26.30 -2.82
CA SER A 273 25.26 26.88 -1.77
C SER A 273 24.84 25.87 -0.69
N PHE A 274 25.14 24.57 -0.87
CA PHE A 274 24.86 23.53 0.12
C PHE A 274 25.52 23.88 1.45
N SER A 275 24.75 23.81 2.53
CA SER A 275 25.18 24.23 3.86
C SER A 275 25.40 23.04 4.79
N PHE A 276 24.37 22.24 5.05
CA PHE A 276 24.47 21.08 5.94
C PHE A 276 23.35 20.06 5.69
N VAL A 277 23.51 18.89 6.29
CA VAL A 277 22.54 17.78 6.25
C VAL A 277 21.59 17.90 7.44
N ASP A 278 20.29 17.92 7.18
CA ASP A 278 19.24 17.82 8.20
C ASP A 278 18.86 16.35 8.46
N GLN A 279 18.89 15.52 7.41
CA GLN A 279 18.57 14.09 7.47
C GLN A 279 19.30 13.33 6.36
N ALA A 280 19.74 12.09 6.64
CA ALA A 280 20.31 11.19 5.65
C ALA A 280 19.67 9.81 5.77
N ARG A 281 19.36 9.17 4.64
CA ARG A 281 18.90 7.79 4.58
C ARG A 281 19.36 7.14 3.29
N PHE A 282 19.76 5.88 3.35
CA PHE A 282 19.91 5.10 2.14
C PHE A 282 18.52 4.84 1.55
N LEU A 283 18.41 5.08 0.25
CA LEU A 283 17.35 4.46 -0.53
C LEU A 283 17.82 3.03 -0.68
N ASP A 284 18.67 2.71 -1.65
CA ASP A 284 19.30 1.39 -1.80
C ASP A 284 20.81 1.42 -1.48
N ASP A 285 21.50 0.29 -1.66
CA ASP A 285 22.95 0.15 -1.47
C ASP A 285 23.78 1.10 -2.37
N SER A 286 23.19 1.66 -3.42
CA SER A 286 23.82 2.54 -4.41
C SER A 286 23.33 3.98 -4.33
N SER A 287 22.33 4.31 -3.50
CA SER A 287 21.65 5.60 -3.53
C SER A 287 21.37 6.13 -2.13
N LEU A 288 21.77 7.38 -1.88
CA LEU A 288 21.61 8.08 -0.60
C LEU A 288 20.70 9.29 -0.80
N SER A 289 19.58 9.32 -0.08
CA SER A 289 18.68 10.47 0.00
C SER A 289 19.07 11.35 1.18
N ILE A 290 19.15 12.65 0.93
CA ILE A 290 19.59 13.66 1.89
C ILE A 290 18.55 14.78 1.90
N TYR A 291 17.97 15.07 3.06
CA TYR A 291 17.35 16.38 3.27
C TYR A 291 18.45 17.33 3.73
N GLY A 292 18.74 18.32 2.90
CA GLY A 292 19.84 19.23 3.11
C GLY A 292 19.39 20.68 3.04
N ASN A 293 20.05 21.53 3.82
CA ASN A 293 19.83 22.95 3.81
C ASN A 293 20.82 23.64 2.87
N TYR A 294 20.36 24.67 2.15
CA TYR A 294 21.22 25.53 1.35
C TYR A 294 20.77 27.00 1.41
N ARG A 295 21.71 27.90 1.10
CA ARG A 295 21.45 29.35 1.09
C ARG A 295 21.03 29.84 -0.29
N SER A 296 19.92 30.56 -0.34
CA SER A 296 19.47 31.32 -1.51
C SER A 296 19.27 32.78 -1.12
N GLY A 297 20.28 33.61 -1.40
CA GLY A 297 20.32 34.99 -0.87
C GLY A 297 20.36 35.00 0.66
N ALA A 298 19.41 35.68 1.30
CA ALA A 298 19.26 35.69 2.76
C ALA A 298 18.46 34.49 3.32
N SER A 299 17.77 33.75 2.45
CA SER A 299 16.87 32.67 2.85
C SER A 299 17.61 31.34 3.03
N SER A 300 17.19 30.59 4.05
CA SER A 300 17.59 29.21 4.30
C SER A 300 16.52 28.31 3.68
N ILE A 301 16.88 27.46 2.72
CA ILE A 301 15.94 26.57 2.02
C ILE A 301 16.36 25.13 2.28
N THR A 302 15.38 24.28 2.60
CA THR A 302 15.59 22.84 2.71
C THR A 302 15.11 22.15 1.43
N SER A 303 15.90 21.21 0.93
CA SER A 303 15.56 20.44 -0.26
C SER A 303 15.97 18.98 -0.11
N ARG A 304 15.35 18.14 -0.91
CA ARG A 304 15.77 16.75 -1.06
C ARG A 304 16.84 16.64 -2.16
N PHE A 305 17.95 16.01 -1.82
CA PHE A 305 19.04 15.66 -2.72
C PHE A 305 19.21 14.14 -2.77
N VAL A 306 19.66 13.63 -3.90
CA VAL A 306 20.02 12.22 -4.08
C VAL A 306 21.45 12.16 -4.61
N VAL A 307 22.29 11.39 -3.93
CA VAL A 307 23.62 11.00 -4.40
C VAL A 307 23.55 9.53 -4.78
N SER A 308 24.11 9.12 -5.91
CA SER A 308 24.10 7.71 -6.32
C SER A 308 25.42 7.29 -6.97
N THR A 309 25.76 6.01 -6.89
CA THR A 309 26.91 5.42 -7.60
C THR A 309 26.59 5.03 -9.04
N VAL A 310 25.32 5.12 -9.45
CA VAL A 310 24.83 4.90 -10.81
C VAL A 310 24.17 6.16 -11.37
N ASP A 311 24.01 6.24 -12.69
CA ASP A 311 23.24 7.33 -13.33
C ASP A 311 21.81 7.38 -12.76
N ILE A 312 21.31 8.60 -12.54
CA ILE A 312 20.12 8.86 -11.72
C ILE A 312 18.86 8.60 -12.54
N ASN A 313 18.55 7.33 -12.72
CA ASN A 313 17.18 6.84 -12.72
C ASN A 313 17.19 5.44 -12.09
N PRO A 314 17.26 5.32 -10.74
CA PRO A 314 17.43 4.01 -10.09
C PRO A 314 16.26 3.05 -10.31
N GLY A 315 15.20 3.50 -10.99
CA GLY A 315 13.97 2.76 -11.16
C GLY A 315 13.24 2.60 -9.82
N LEU A 316 11.93 2.38 -9.83
CA LEU A 316 11.27 1.85 -8.63
C LEU A 316 11.68 0.39 -8.43
N ASN A 317 11.84 -0.07 -7.20
CA ASN A 317 11.93 -1.50 -6.95
C ASN A 317 10.62 -2.18 -7.34
N PHE A 318 9.50 -1.50 -7.07
CA PHE A 318 8.17 -2.06 -7.25
C PHE A 318 7.12 -0.99 -7.55
N LEU A 319 6.23 -1.25 -8.50
CA LEU A 319 5.09 -0.41 -8.79
C LEU A 319 3.84 -1.28 -8.99
N ALA A 320 2.77 -1.03 -8.23
CA ALA A 320 1.50 -1.69 -8.44
C ALA A 320 0.56 -0.84 -9.31
N LEU A 321 -0.12 -1.51 -10.25
CA LEU A 321 -1.09 -0.93 -11.17
C LEU A 321 -2.41 -1.71 -11.06
N GLY A 322 -3.54 -1.10 -11.32
CA GLY A 322 -4.79 -1.84 -11.45
C GLY A 322 -6.01 -1.15 -10.87
N ASP A 323 -7.00 -1.97 -10.55
CA ASP A 323 -8.33 -1.59 -10.05
C ASP A 323 -8.46 -1.61 -8.52
N SER A 324 -9.70 -1.71 -8.04
CA SER A 324 -10.08 -1.67 -6.63
C SER A 324 -9.46 -2.80 -5.79
N TYR A 325 -9.30 -4.00 -6.37
CA TYR A 325 -8.72 -5.15 -5.68
C TYR A 325 -7.25 -4.95 -5.33
N ILE A 326 -6.53 -4.10 -6.09
CA ILE A 326 -5.14 -3.76 -5.80
C ILE A 326 -4.99 -2.40 -5.12
N SER A 327 -5.93 -1.46 -5.28
CA SER A 327 -5.93 -0.19 -4.55
C SER A 327 -6.20 -0.39 -3.07
N GLY A 328 -7.01 -1.39 -2.71
CA GLY A 328 -7.39 -1.68 -1.34
C GLY A 328 -8.77 -1.18 -0.95
N GLU A 329 -9.67 -1.05 -1.93
CA GLU A 329 -11.08 -0.80 -1.69
C GLU A 329 -11.62 -1.81 -0.65
N GLY A 330 -12.31 -1.31 0.38
CA GLY A 330 -12.80 -2.14 1.49
C GLY A 330 -11.77 -2.55 2.54
N ALA A 331 -10.50 -2.20 2.37
CA ALA A 331 -9.46 -2.35 3.41
C ALA A 331 -9.37 -1.12 4.33
N PHE A 332 -10.05 -0.02 3.96
CA PHE A 332 -9.98 1.28 4.63
C PHE A 332 -8.54 1.80 4.73
N ASP A 333 -8.22 2.64 5.71
CA ASP A 333 -6.89 3.27 5.89
C ASP A 333 -6.36 3.89 4.58
N TYR A 334 -7.24 4.64 3.91
CA TYR A 334 -6.98 5.22 2.61
C TYR A 334 -5.99 6.39 2.72
N GLN A 335 -5.14 6.50 1.70
CA GLN A 335 -4.20 7.60 1.60
C GLN A 335 -4.92 8.95 1.54
N PRO A 336 -4.34 9.99 2.19
CA PRO A 336 -4.91 11.33 2.13
C PRO A 336 -5.17 11.80 0.70
N GLY A 337 -6.42 12.17 0.43
CA GLY A 337 -6.85 12.66 -0.89
C GLY A 337 -7.22 11.58 -1.91
N THR A 338 -7.26 10.30 -1.52
CA THR A 338 -7.82 9.22 -2.36
C THR A 338 -9.19 8.73 -1.90
N ASP A 339 -9.68 9.26 -0.78
CA ASP A 339 -11.04 9.09 -0.25
C ASP A 339 -11.64 10.48 0.05
N VAL A 340 -11.94 11.22 -1.01
CA VAL A 340 -12.60 12.54 -0.96
C VAL A 340 -13.59 12.62 -2.12
N PRO A 341 -14.61 13.51 -2.09
CA PRO A 341 -15.60 13.61 -3.17
C PRO A 341 -14.98 13.70 -4.56
N GLU A 342 -13.84 14.39 -4.70
CA GLU A 342 -13.17 14.59 -5.97
C GLU A 342 -12.33 13.38 -6.43
N ASN A 343 -11.92 12.50 -5.52
CA ASN A 343 -11.04 11.37 -5.81
C ASN A 343 -11.38 10.18 -4.90
N LYS A 344 -11.89 9.12 -5.53
CA LYS A 344 -12.33 7.87 -4.94
C LYS A 344 -11.49 6.69 -5.44
N CYS A 345 -10.19 6.92 -5.65
CA CYS A 345 -9.29 5.82 -5.99
C CYS A 345 -9.10 4.82 -4.85
N HIS A 346 -9.40 5.22 -3.60
CA HIS A 346 -9.37 4.36 -2.43
C HIS A 346 -8.09 3.53 -2.35
N LEU A 347 -6.97 4.25 -2.31
CA LEU A 347 -5.65 3.65 -2.24
C LEU A 347 -5.28 3.44 -0.76
N SER A 348 -5.39 2.21 -0.27
CA SER A 348 -5.15 1.86 1.13
C SER A 348 -3.67 1.65 1.45
N PHE A 349 -3.22 2.11 2.62
CA PHE A 349 -1.90 1.78 3.17
C PHE A 349 -1.77 0.30 3.56
N VAL A 350 -2.89 -0.41 3.74
CA VAL A 350 -2.94 -1.84 4.06
C VAL A 350 -3.36 -2.71 2.87
N SER A 351 -3.34 -2.14 1.65
CA SER A 351 -3.47 -2.93 0.42
C SER A 351 -2.23 -3.81 0.20
N TYR A 352 -2.43 -4.98 -0.41
CA TYR A 352 -1.36 -5.97 -0.60
C TYR A 352 -0.10 -5.42 -1.29
N PRO A 353 -0.12 -4.42 -2.20
CA PRO A 353 1.12 -3.84 -2.71
C PRO A 353 1.94 -3.10 -1.65
N TYR A 354 1.29 -2.33 -0.77
CA TYR A 354 2.02 -1.61 0.28
C TYR A 354 2.53 -2.55 1.36
N LEU A 355 1.78 -3.61 1.66
CA LEU A 355 2.24 -4.68 2.52
C LEU A 355 3.48 -5.38 1.91
N ILE A 356 3.40 -5.83 0.65
CA ILE A 356 4.52 -6.47 -0.08
C ILE A 356 5.77 -5.59 -0.07
N GLY A 357 5.63 -4.30 -0.39
CA GLY A 357 6.77 -3.39 -0.44
C GLY A 357 7.45 -3.21 0.90
N ARG A 358 6.66 -3.19 1.99
CA ARG A 358 7.17 -3.15 3.37
C ARG A 358 7.83 -4.46 3.76
N ASP A 359 7.19 -5.59 3.51
CA ASP A 359 7.65 -6.92 3.91
C ASP A 359 8.94 -7.33 3.16
N LEU A 360 9.07 -6.91 1.90
CA LEU A 360 10.30 -7.08 1.12
C LEU A 360 11.36 -6.00 1.39
N SER A 361 11.09 -5.04 2.28
CA SER A 361 11.97 -3.92 2.61
C SER A 361 12.47 -3.19 1.35
N TYR A 362 11.57 -2.94 0.40
CA TYR A 362 11.91 -2.21 -0.81
C TYR A 362 12.13 -0.73 -0.50
N ASP A 363 13.21 -0.19 -1.08
CA ASP A 363 13.63 1.19 -0.81
C ASP A 363 12.80 2.23 -1.56
N SER A 364 12.14 1.80 -2.64
CA SER A 364 11.23 2.63 -3.41
C SER A 364 10.13 1.79 -4.06
N TYR A 365 8.93 1.87 -3.48
CA TYR A 365 7.73 1.20 -3.97
C TYR A 365 6.50 2.09 -3.82
N HIS A 366 5.60 2.00 -4.80
CA HIS A 366 4.34 2.73 -4.79
C HIS A 366 3.25 1.90 -5.45
N SER A 367 2.00 2.23 -5.18
CA SER A 367 0.86 1.78 -5.96
C SER A 367 0.17 3.01 -6.57
N VAL A 368 -0.23 2.89 -7.82
CA VAL A 368 -1.04 3.90 -8.52
C VAL A 368 -2.35 3.30 -9.01
N ALA A 369 -2.72 2.16 -8.44
CA ALA A 369 -4.03 1.55 -8.59
C ALA A 369 -5.13 2.52 -8.17
N CYS A 370 -6.29 2.37 -8.78
CA CYS A 370 -7.44 3.21 -8.52
C CYS A 370 -8.73 2.41 -8.66
N SER A 371 -9.59 2.47 -7.65
CA SER A 371 -10.92 1.88 -7.69
C SER A 371 -11.69 2.28 -8.96
N GLY A 372 -12.41 1.32 -9.52
CA GLY A 372 -13.13 1.48 -10.80
C GLY A 372 -12.26 1.51 -12.07
N ALA A 373 -10.94 1.30 -11.99
CA ALA A 373 -10.08 1.32 -13.19
C ALA A 373 -10.45 0.22 -14.20
N THR A 374 -10.40 0.57 -15.48
CA THR A 374 -10.48 -0.31 -16.64
C THR A 374 -9.12 -0.39 -17.35
N THR A 375 -9.00 -1.25 -18.37
CA THR A 375 -7.78 -1.31 -19.20
C THR A 375 -7.45 0.01 -19.92
N ASP A 376 -8.44 0.86 -20.19
CA ASP A 376 -8.23 2.20 -20.76
C ASP A 376 -7.53 3.12 -19.75
N ASP A 377 -7.92 3.08 -18.47
CA ASP A 377 -7.32 3.89 -17.41
C ASP A 377 -5.86 3.52 -17.13
N ILE A 378 -5.47 2.29 -17.48
CA ILE A 378 -4.07 1.88 -17.44
C ILE A 378 -3.27 2.52 -18.57
N THR A 379 -3.79 2.58 -19.80
CA THR A 379 -2.95 2.81 -21.00
C THR A 379 -3.34 3.96 -21.92
N ASN A 380 -4.36 4.74 -21.57
CA ASN A 380 -4.86 5.82 -22.41
C ASN A 380 -4.05 7.12 -22.21
N THR A 381 -2.92 7.21 -22.90
CA THR A 381 -2.06 8.40 -22.90
C THR A 381 -2.55 9.52 -23.82
N ARG A 382 -3.75 9.40 -24.40
CA ARG A 382 -4.28 10.40 -25.36
C ARG A 382 -4.61 11.71 -24.66
N THR A 383 -4.51 12.80 -25.42
CA THR A 383 -4.74 14.17 -24.95
C THR A 383 -6.16 14.44 -24.44
N ASP A 384 -7.13 13.62 -24.86
CA ASP A 384 -8.54 13.67 -24.49
C ASP A 384 -8.91 12.71 -23.34
N TYR A 385 -7.95 11.98 -22.77
CA TYR A 385 -8.20 11.19 -21.57
C TYR A 385 -8.55 12.09 -20.38
N LYS A 386 -9.56 11.69 -19.61
CA LYS A 386 -10.15 12.50 -18.52
C LYS A 386 -9.62 12.14 -17.14
N GLY A 387 -9.08 10.94 -16.96
CA GLY A 387 -8.82 10.38 -15.64
C GLY A 387 -10.10 9.85 -14.98
N GLN A 388 -9.93 9.28 -13.79
CA GLN A 388 -10.97 8.64 -12.99
C GLN A 388 -11.57 9.57 -11.92
N VAL A 389 -10.91 10.70 -11.62
CA VAL A 389 -11.34 11.70 -10.62
C VAL A 389 -12.60 12.47 -11.05
N ASP A 390 -13.47 12.82 -10.10
CA ASP A 390 -14.84 13.34 -10.32
C ASP A 390 -14.87 14.71 -11.04
N HIS A 391 -13.73 15.43 -11.08
CA HIS A 391 -13.51 16.53 -12.02
C HIS A 391 -13.21 16.06 -13.46
N LYS A 392 -13.93 15.05 -13.98
CA LYS A 392 -13.79 14.44 -15.33
C LYS A 392 -13.85 15.43 -16.53
N LEU A 393 -13.89 16.73 -16.26
CA LEU A 393 -13.85 17.84 -17.21
C LEU A 393 -12.43 18.32 -17.57
N ILE A 394 -11.40 18.01 -16.76
CA ILE A 394 -10.03 18.41 -17.07
C ILE A 394 -9.36 17.31 -17.90
N LEU A 395 -9.30 17.51 -19.21
CA LEU A 395 -8.61 16.61 -20.12
C LEU A 395 -7.10 16.62 -19.85
N ARG A 396 -6.42 15.53 -20.18
CA ARG A 396 -4.95 15.39 -20.07
C ARG A 396 -4.21 16.58 -20.68
N ARG A 397 -4.65 17.09 -21.85
CA ARG A 397 -4.05 18.27 -22.51
C ARG A 397 -4.22 19.59 -21.77
N ASP A 398 -5.23 19.69 -20.92
CA ASP A 398 -5.58 20.92 -20.20
C ASP A 398 -4.85 20.99 -18.84
N ARG A 399 -4.16 19.89 -18.45
CA ARG A 399 -3.26 19.88 -17.30
C ARG A 399 -1.95 20.57 -17.67
N SER A 400 -1.50 21.50 -16.82
CA SER A 400 -0.18 22.11 -16.99
C SER A 400 0.93 21.05 -16.82
N TYR A 401 2.07 21.28 -17.45
CA TYR A 401 3.26 20.42 -17.26
C TYR A 401 3.62 20.27 -15.77
N GLN A 402 3.54 21.36 -15.00
CA GLN A 402 3.78 21.35 -13.56
C GLN A 402 2.77 20.49 -12.79
N SER A 403 1.51 20.43 -13.25
CA SER A 403 0.48 19.58 -12.65
C SER A 403 0.76 18.10 -12.94
N ILE A 404 1.11 17.74 -14.17
CA ILE A 404 1.47 16.36 -14.53
C ILE A 404 2.72 15.91 -13.76
N ASP A 405 3.74 16.77 -13.67
CA ASP A 405 4.95 16.45 -12.90
C ASP A 405 4.66 16.31 -11.40
N SER A 406 3.76 17.12 -10.84
CA SER A 406 3.30 16.99 -9.45
C SER A 406 2.52 15.69 -9.20
N ILE A 407 1.61 15.33 -10.10
CA ILE A 407 0.85 14.07 -10.04
C ILE A 407 1.81 12.88 -10.02
N LEU A 408 2.76 12.89 -10.96
CA LEU A 408 3.77 11.85 -11.09
C LEU A 408 4.68 11.77 -9.87
N SER A 409 5.25 12.90 -9.44
CA SER A 409 6.17 12.98 -8.28
C SER A 409 5.54 12.62 -6.95
N SER A 410 4.22 12.78 -6.83
CA SER A 410 3.47 12.46 -5.61
C SER A 410 2.66 11.17 -5.73
N PHE A 411 2.85 10.37 -6.80
CA PHE A 411 2.14 9.10 -7.02
C PHE A 411 0.62 9.19 -6.91
N LYS A 412 0.01 10.30 -7.36
CA LYS A 412 -1.43 10.52 -7.20
C LYS A 412 -2.24 9.69 -8.21
N PRO A 413 -2.98 8.65 -7.78
CA PRO A 413 -3.75 7.82 -8.71
C PRO A 413 -4.96 8.58 -9.29
N GLY A 414 -5.46 8.09 -10.42
CA GLY A 414 -6.73 8.53 -11.04
C GLY A 414 -6.70 9.87 -11.80
N TYR A 415 -5.68 10.71 -11.67
CA TYR A 415 -5.63 11.99 -12.41
C TYR A 415 -5.10 11.86 -13.85
N ILE A 416 -4.26 10.86 -14.10
CA ILE A 416 -3.67 10.50 -15.39
C ILE A 416 -3.66 8.97 -15.51
N ASP A 417 -3.28 8.45 -16.68
CA ASP A 417 -3.15 7.02 -16.90
C ASP A 417 -2.04 6.42 -16.03
N GLN A 418 -2.18 5.13 -15.69
CA GLN A 418 -1.20 4.46 -14.83
C GLN A 418 0.13 4.15 -15.55
N LEU A 419 0.13 4.03 -16.88
CA LEU A 419 1.31 3.72 -17.71
C LEU A 419 2.37 4.83 -17.68
N ASP A 420 1.99 6.10 -17.51
CA ASP A 420 2.94 7.20 -17.34
C ASP A 420 3.87 7.00 -16.13
N PHE A 421 3.38 6.39 -15.04
CA PHE A 421 4.21 6.07 -13.88
C PHE A 421 5.26 5.00 -14.22
N VAL A 422 4.87 3.96 -14.97
CA VAL A 422 5.83 2.96 -15.49
C VAL A 422 6.89 3.65 -16.34
N THR A 423 6.46 4.52 -17.25
CA THR A 423 7.34 5.24 -18.17
C THR A 423 8.33 6.13 -17.43
N LYS A 424 7.86 6.92 -16.44
CA LYS A 424 8.72 7.84 -15.67
C LYS A 424 9.68 7.09 -14.76
N TYR A 425 9.16 6.09 -14.05
CA TYR A 425 9.85 5.49 -12.91
C TYR A 425 10.51 4.15 -13.19
N GLN A 426 10.34 3.57 -14.38
CA GLN A 426 11.06 2.39 -14.84
C GLN A 426 11.21 1.29 -13.77
N PRO A 427 10.09 0.73 -13.24
CA PRO A 427 10.13 -0.21 -12.13
C PRO A 427 10.84 -1.53 -12.48
N LYS A 428 11.47 -2.17 -11.49
CA LYS A 428 12.08 -3.52 -11.62
C LYS A 428 11.01 -4.62 -11.60
N ALA A 429 9.95 -4.44 -10.81
CA ALA A 429 8.81 -5.33 -10.74
C ALA A 429 7.49 -4.55 -10.75
N ILE A 430 6.48 -5.12 -11.40
CA ILE A 430 5.10 -4.64 -11.40
C ILE A 430 4.18 -5.76 -10.91
N THR A 431 3.20 -5.41 -10.09
CA THR A 431 1.99 -6.21 -9.92
C THR A 431 0.81 -5.53 -10.62
N ILE A 432 -0.07 -6.32 -11.22
CA ILE A 432 -1.28 -5.79 -11.87
C ILE A 432 -2.49 -6.71 -11.69
N SER A 433 -3.61 -6.14 -11.27
CA SER A 433 -4.96 -6.72 -11.32
C SER A 433 -5.87 -5.76 -12.07
N ILE A 434 -6.46 -6.21 -13.18
CA ILE A 434 -7.32 -5.38 -14.04
C ILE A 434 -8.18 -6.30 -14.89
N ILE A 435 -9.31 -5.79 -15.39
CA ILE A 435 -10.31 -6.37 -16.33
C ILE A 435 -11.69 -6.61 -15.70
N GLY A 436 -11.80 -6.67 -14.37
CA GLY A 436 -13.10 -6.86 -13.69
C GLY A 436 -14.12 -5.77 -14.05
N ASN A 437 -13.67 -4.51 -14.10
CA ASN A 437 -14.53 -3.39 -14.50
C ASN A 437 -14.82 -3.37 -16.01
N ASP A 438 -13.87 -3.76 -16.86
CA ASP A 438 -14.08 -3.86 -18.32
C ASP A 438 -15.16 -4.89 -18.70
N THR A 439 -15.38 -5.87 -17.83
CA THR A 439 -16.39 -6.94 -17.97
C THR A 439 -17.65 -6.66 -17.14
N GLY A 440 -17.77 -5.49 -16.52
CA GLY A 440 -18.96 -5.06 -15.78
C GLY A 440 -19.29 -5.94 -14.57
N MET A 441 -18.29 -6.50 -13.87
CA MET A 441 -18.51 -7.41 -12.73
C MET A 441 -19.35 -6.78 -11.63
N ILE A 442 -19.09 -5.52 -11.29
CA ILE A 442 -19.86 -4.79 -10.28
C ILE A 442 -21.33 -4.67 -10.71
N SER A 443 -21.58 -4.34 -11.98
CA SER A 443 -22.94 -4.19 -12.52
C SER A 443 -23.68 -5.52 -12.55
N LYS A 444 -23.00 -6.63 -12.84
CA LYS A 444 -23.58 -7.98 -12.77
C LYS A 444 -23.86 -8.44 -11.34
N LEU A 445 -22.99 -8.10 -10.39
CA LEU A 445 -23.24 -8.32 -8.98
C LEU A 445 -24.46 -7.52 -8.50
N LYS A 446 -24.57 -6.22 -8.84
CA LYS A 446 -25.75 -5.40 -8.56
C LYS A 446 -27.03 -5.99 -9.17
N ALA A 447 -26.94 -6.61 -10.35
CA ALA A 447 -28.06 -7.30 -10.98
C ALA A 447 -28.56 -8.52 -10.19
N CYS A 448 -27.72 -9.12 -9.35
CA CYS A 448 -28.10 -10.23 -8.46
C CYS A 448 -28.86 -9.79 -7.22
N PHE A 449 -28.94 -8.50 -6.93
CA PHE A 449 -29.82 -7.98 -5.88
C PHE A 449 -31.26 -7.73 -6.35
N MET A 450 -31.57 -8.03 -7.62
CA MET A 450 -32.93 -8.01 -8.13
C MET A 450 -33.72 -9.23 -7.64
N PRO A 451 -35.06 -9.17 -7.53
CA PRO A 451 -35.86 -10.33 -7.17
C PRO A 451 -35.63 -11.53 -8.11
N GLY A 452 -35.36 -12.70 -7.53
CA GLY A 452 -35.10 -13.94 -8.26
C GLY A 452 -33.64 -14.38 -8.15
N THR A 453 -33.23 -15.32 -9.01
CA THR A 453 -31.84 -15.79 -9.11
C THR A 453 -31.24 -15.25 -10.40
N CYS A 454 -30.21 -14.41 -10.30
CA CYS A 454 -29.50 -13.89 -11.47
C CYS A 454 -28.72 -15.00 -12.22
N PHE A 455 -28.45 -14.78 -13.52
CA PHE A 455 -27.66 -15.68 -14.37
C PHE A 455 -28.06 -17.17 -14.24
N SER A 456 -29.37 -17.41 -14.10
CA SER A 456 -29.92 -18.74 -13.86
C SER A 456 -30.11 -19.55 -15.15
N SER A 457 -29.93 -18.93 -16.33
CA SER A 457 -30.02 -19.63 -17.62
C SER A 457 -28.67 -19.84 -18.30
N TYR A 458 -28.59 -20.86 -19.16
CA TYR A 458 -27.46 -21.10 -20.05
C TYR A 458 -27.14 -19.87 -20.89
N GLU A 459 -28.17 -19.21 -21.42
CA GLU A 459 -28.01 -18.06 -22.30
C GLU A 459 -27.36 -16.88 -21.57
N ASP A 460 -27.78 -16.54 -20.35
CA ASP A 460 -27.17 -15.46 -19.55
C ASP A 460 -25.68 -15.72 -19.30
N ARG A 461 -25.35 -16.97 -18.97
CA ARG A 461 -23.97 -17.38 -18.65
C ARG A 461 -23.10 -17.44 -19.90
N LEU A 462 -23.66 -17.81 -21.04
CA LEU A 462 -22.96 -17.79 -22.32
C LEU A 462 -22.65 -16.36 -22.77
N GLU A 463 -23.54 -15.41 -22.51
CA GLU A 463 -23.31 -13.99 -22.79
C GLU A 463 -22.19 -13.42 -21.94
N PHE A 464 -22.17 -13.73 -20.64
CA PHE A 464 -21.04 -13.40 -19.77
C PHE A 464 -19.73 -13.99 -20.32
N VAL A 465 -19.73 -15.26 -20.74
CA VAL A 465 -18.57 -15.91 -21.36
C VAL A 465 -18.11 -15.16 -22.61
N HIS A 466 -19.03 -14.79 -23.51
CA HIS A 466 -18.71 -14.03 -24.71
C HIS A 466 -18.15 -12.63 -24.40
N GLU A 467 -18.70 -11.95 -23.41
CA GLU A 467 -18.26 -10.63 -22.98
C GLU A 467 -16.82 -10.68 -22.45
N VAL A 468 -16.51 -11.58 -21.53
CA VAL A 468 -15.14 -11.77 -21.01
C VAL A 468 -14.17 -12.07 -22.16
N LYS A 469 -14.57 -12.93 -23.11
CA LYS A 469 -13.75 -13.24 -24.30
C LYS A 469 -13.52 -12.02 -25.18
N SER A 470 -14.49 -11.12 -25.30
CA SER A 470 -14.36 -9.90 -26.11
C SER A 470 -13.26 -8.96 -25.60
N LYS A 471 -12.98 -8.97 -24.29
CA LYS A 471 -11.96 -8.10 -23.66
C LYS A 471 -10.54 -8.63 -23.78
N PHE A 472 -10.35 -9.84 -24.31
CA PHE A 472 -9.06 -10.48 -24.50
C PHE A 472 -8.02 -9.59 -25.21
N SER A 473 -8.44 -8.93 -26.30
CA SER A 473 -7.55 -8.08 -27.09
C SER A 473 -7.15 -6.81 -26.35
N ALA A 474 -8.05 -6.24 -25.55
CA ALA A 474 -7.78 -5.06 -24.74
C ALA A 474 -6.76 -5.40 -23.64
N LEU A 475 -6.95 -6.52 -22.92
CA LEU A 475 -6.02 -6.97 -21.89
C LEU A 475 -4.63 -7.29 -22.45
N MET A 476 -4.57 -7.99 -23.60
CA MET A 476 -3.31 -8.27 -24.30
C MET A 476 -2.55 -6.99 -24.67
N ASN A 477 -3.28 -5.99 -25.18
CA ASN A 477 -2.71 -4.69 -25.53
C ASN A 477 -2.18 -3.96 -24.27
N THR A 478 -2.89 -4.05 -23.15
CA THR A 478 -2.47 -3.49 -21.87
C THR A 478 -1.13 -4.05 -21.41
N TYR A 479 -0.98 -5.38 -21.35
CA TYR A 479 0.28 -5.99 -20.93
C TYR A 479 1.42 -5.70 -21.93
N SER A 480 1.10 -5.68 -23.22
CA SER A 480 2.08 -5.34 -24.27
C SER A 480 2.60 -3.90 -24.11
N LYS A 481 1.72 -2.94 -23.83
CA LYS A 481 2.11 -1.54 -23.60
C LYS A 481 2.92 -1.35 -22.32
N ILE A 482 2.51 -1.97 -21.20
CA ILE A 482 3.27 -1.95 -19.95
C ILE A 482 4.69 -2.48 -20.18
N LYS A 483 4.81 -3.65 -20.81
CA LYS A 483 6.09 -4.27 -21.14
C LYS A 483 6.96 -3.40 -22.04
N ALA A 484 6.37 -2.67 -22.99
CA ALA A 484 7.09 -1.77 -23.88
C ALA A 484 7.53 -0.46 -23.20
N ALA A 485 6.80 0.00 -22.19
CA ALA A 485 7.11 1.23 -21.45
C ALA A 485 8.15 1.05 -20.36
N GLY A 486 8.25 -0.15 -19.77
CA GLY A 486 9.19 -0.46 -18.71
C GLY A 486 10.61 -0.82 -19.17
N PRO A 487 11.56 -0.93 -18.24
CA PRO A 487 12.95 -1.21 -18.56
C PRO A 487 13.14 -2.67 -18.99
N ALA A 488 14.28 -2.94 -19.65
CA ALA A 488 14.68 -4.30 -19.95
C ALA A 488 14.84 -5.12 -18.65
N GLY A 489 14.21 -6.29 -18.61
CA GLY A 489 14.23 -7.17 -17.43
C GLY A 489 13.19 -6.84 -16.36
N MET A 490 12.30 -5.87 -16.59
CA MET A 490 11.13 -5.64 -15.74
C MET A 490 10.27 -6.90 -15.64
N ARG A 491 9.92 -7.26 -14.40
CA ARG A 491 9.04 -8.39 -14.08
C ARG A 491 7.60 -7.90 -13.96
N ILE A 492 6.65 -8.60 -14.56
CA ILE A 492 5.21 -8.28 -14.51
C ILE A 492 4.49 -9.48 -13.92
N TYR A 493 3.95 -9.31 -12.72
CA TYR A 493 3.15 -10.28 -11.99
C TYR A 493 1.68 -9.89 -12.12
N VAL A 494 0.90 -10.70 -12.80
CA VAL A 494 -0.52 -10.49 -13.02
C VAL A 494 -1.28 -11.24 -11.94
N ILE A 495 -1.93 -10.51 -11.05
CA ILE A 495 -2.64 -11.06 -9.90
C ILE A 495 -4.06 -11.43 -10.34
N GLY A 496 -4.48 -12.67 -10.10
CA GLY A 496 -5.86 -13.11 -10.31
C GLY A 496 -6.83 -12.53 -9.28
N TYR A 497 -8.12 -12.77 -9.46
CA TYR A 497 -9.15 -12.40 -8.48
C TYR A 497 -9.43 -13.60 -7.55
N PRO A 498 -9.43 -13.42 -6.23
CA PRO A 498 -9.73 -14.52 -5.31
C PRO A 498 -11.21 -14.88 -5.33
N ARG A 499 -11.54 -16.14 -5.03
CA ARG A 499 -12.93 -16.54 -4.78
C ARG A 499 -13.40 -15.90 -3.47
N ILE A 500 -14.51 -15.18 -3.52
CA ILE A 500 -14.97 -14.33 -2.42
C ILE A 500 -15.97 -14.98 -1.46
N ALA A 501 -16.67 -16.02 -1.93
CA ALA A 501 -17.71 -16.71 -1.18
C ALA A 501 -17.61 -18.23 -1.37
N MET A 502 -18.08 -19.00 -0.39
CA MET A 502 -18.12 -20.47 -0.45
C MET A 502 -19.51 -20.99 -0.83
N PRO A 503 -19.65 -21.66 -1.99
CA PRO A 503 -20.88 -22.37 -2.34
C PRO A 503 -21.28 -23.43 -1.31
N GLY A 504 -22.56 -23.49 -0.98
CA GLY A 504 -23.14 -24.40 0.00
C GLY A 504 -22.83 -24.05 1.45
N GLY A 505 -22.16 -22.93 1.68
CA GLY A 505 -21.79 -22.43 3.00
C GLY A 505 -22.92 -21.76 3.77
N ASN A 506 -22.63 -21.35 5.01
CA ASN A 506 -23.57 -20.64 5.87
C ASN A 506 -23.31 -19.14 5.77
N CYS A 507 -24.07 -18.45 4.92
CA CYS A 507 -23.92 -17.02 4.71
C CYS A 507 -24.52 -16.19 5.84
N ALA A 508 -23.88 -15.05 6.12
CA ALA A 508 -24.42 -14.03 7.00
C ALA A 508 -25.43 -13.13 6.28
N LEU A 509 -26.13 -12.29 7.05
CA LEU A 509 -27.25 -11.47 6.56
C LEU A 509 -26.80 -10.41 5.55
N ASN A 510 -25.57 -9.90 5.66
CA ASN A 510 -24.98 -8.95 4.71
C ASN A 510 -24.56 -9.58 3.36
N VAL A 511 -24.73 -10.88 3.11
CA VAL A 511 -24.31 -11.47 1.83
C VAL A 511 -25.35 -11.26 0.72
N HIS A 512 -26.65 -11.35 1.03
CA HIS A 512 -27.77 -11.12 0.09
C HIS A 512 -27.70 -11.83 -1.26
N LEU A 513 -26.96 -12.93 -1.37
CA LEU A 513 -26.88 -13.78 -2.55
C LEU A 513 -27.39 -15.17 -2.21
N ASP A 514 -28.15 -15.77 -3.12
CA ASP A 514 -28.54 -17.16 -2.99
C ASP A 514 -27.38 -18.12 -3.35
N ASN A 515 -27.55 -19.40 -3.05
CA ASN A 515 -26.50 -20.39 -3.29
C ASN A 515 -26.15 -20.56 -4.79
N SER A 516 -27.12 -20.43 -5.69
CA SER A 516 -26.88 -20.51 -7.14
C SER A 516 -26.09 -19.30 -7.62
N GLU A 517 -26.34 -18.12 -7.06
CA GLU A 517 -25.60 -16.89 -7.35
C GLU A 517 -24.17 -16.93 -6.81
N ILE A 518 -23.97 -17.50 -5.62
CA ILE A 518 -22.63 -17.76 -5.05
C ILE A 518 -21.87 -18.79 -5.90
N MET A 519 -22.54 -19.84 -6.39
CA MET A 519 -21.93 -20.78 -7.33
C MET A 519 -21.53 -20.08 -8.64
N PHE A 520 -22.41 -19.23 -9.17
CA PHE A 520 -22.13 -18.47 -10.38
C PHE A 520 -20.97 -17.50 -10.19
N SER A 521 -20.88 -16.78 -9.06
CA SER A 521 -19.79 -15.84 -8.79
C SER A 521 -18.44 -16.54 -8.76
N GLN A 522 -18.34 -17.72 -8.13
CA GLN A 522 -17.13 -18.54 -8.15
C GLN A 522 -16.77 -18.96 -9.59
N GLN A 523 -17.73 -19.48 -10.36
CA GLN A 523 -17.51 -19.92 -11.75
C GLN A 523 -17.14 -18.75 -12.67
N ALA A 524 -17.69 -17.56 -12.43
CA ALA A 524 -17.39 -16.34 -13.16
C ALA A 524 -15.96 -15.88 -12.90
N ILE A 525 -15.52 -15.87 -11.63
CA ILE A 525 -14.14 -15.56 -11.23
C ILE A 525 -13.17 -16.57 -11.86
N ASP A 526 -13.44 -17.89 -11.74
CA ASP A 526 -12.59 -18.93 -12.31
C ASP A 526 -12.41 -18.78 -13.83
N TYR A 527 -13.50 -18.41 -14.54
CA TYR A 527 -13.44 -18.18 -15.98
C TYR A 527 -12.68 -16.90 -16.35
N LEU A 528 -12.86 -15.83 -15.58
CA LEU A 528 -12.12 -14.57 -15.73
C LEU A 528 -10.62 -14.81 -15.55
N ASP A 529 -10.25 -15.51 -14.49
CA ASP A 529 -8.87 -15.84 -14.15
C ASP A 529 -8.21 -16.76 -15.17
N THR A 530 -8.96 -17.73 -15.71
CA THR A 530 -8.47 -18.55 -16.83
C THR A 530 -8.13 -17.69 -18.05
N MET A 531 -8.93 -16.65 -18.35
CA MET A 531 -8.64 -15.72 -19.44
C MET A 531 -7.39 -14.88 -19.14
N ILE A 532 -7.26 -14.37 -17.91
CA ILE A 532 -6.09 -13.62 -17.43
C ILE A 532 -4.81 -14.47 -17.53
N GLU A 533 -4.86 -15.74 -17.12
CA GLU A 533 -3.74 -16.69 -17.22
C GLU A 533 -3.30 -16.87 -18.68
N VAL A 534 -4.25 -17.12 -19.59
CA VAL A 534 -3.97 -17.31 -21.02
C VAL A 534 -3.32 -16.06 -21.64
N VAL A 535 -3.81 -14.86 -21.31
CA VAL A 535 -3.25 -13.60 -21.81
C VAL A 535 -1.85 -13.35 -21.21
N SER A 536 -1.66 -13.65 -19.94
CA SER A 536 -0.36 -13.59 -19.26
C SER A 536 0.67 -14.51 -19.92
N ALA A 537 0.31 -15.77 -20.17
CA ALA A 537 1.16 -16.73 -20.85
C ALA A 537 1.55 -16.28 -22.27
N LYS A 538 0.61 -15.72 -23.03
CA LYS A 538 0.89 -15.19 -24.38
C LYS A 538 1.80 -13.95 -24.38
N SER A 539 1.69 -13.09 -23.37
CA SER A 539 2.51 -11.88 -23.23
C SER A 539 3.88 -12.15 -22.59
N GLY A 540 4.05 -13.32 -21.96
CA GLY A 540 5.21 -13.66 -21.13
C GLY A 540 5.23 -12.87 -19.82
N ALA A 541 4.06 -12.50 -19.31
CA ALA A 541 3.88 -12.05 -17.94
C ALA A 541 3.63 -13.26 -17.03
N PHE A 542 3.98 -13.13 -15.75
CA PHE A 542 3.80 -14.21 -14.77
C PHE A 542 2.41 -14.10 -14.14
N TYR A 543 1.54 -15.08 -14.37
CA TYR A 543 0.25 -15.15 -13.69
C TYR A 543 0.41 -15.67 -12.27
N VAL A 544 -0.21 -14.98 -11.30
CA VAL A 544 -0.25 -15.33 -9.89
C VAL A 544 -1.67 -15.77 -9.57
N ASP A 545 -1.85 -17.07 -9.39
CA ASP A 545 -3.13 -17.67 -9.04
C ASP A 545 -3.48 -17.38 -7.57
N THR A 546 -4.45 -16.50 -7.35
CA THR A 546 -4.94 -16.11 -6.02
C THR A 546 -6.34 -16.66 -5.75
N ASN A 547 -6.88 -17.54 -6.61
CA ASN A 547 -8.26 -18.04 -6.48
C ASN A 547 -8.54 -18.62 -5.09
N GLN A 548 -7.53 -19.28 -4.51
CA GLN A 548 -7.59 -19.94 -3.21
C GLN A 548 -7.00 -19.11 -2.06
N ALA A 549 -6.56 -17.87 -2.31
CA ALA A 549 -5.89 -17.04 -1.30
C ALA A 549 -6.76 -16.82 -0.05
N LEU A 550 -8.08 -16.86 -0.20
CA LEU A 550 -9.04 -16.61 0.87
C LEU A 550 -9.70 -17.88 1.44
N GLU A 551 -9.29 -19.08 1.03
CA GLU A 551 -9.89 -20.33 1.55
C GLU A 551 -9.81 -20.40 3.08
N GLY A 552 -10.91 -20.80 3.70
CA GLY A 552 -11.11 -20.77 5.14
C GLY A 552 -11.57 -19.41 5.69
N HIS A 553 -11.57 -18.36 4.87
CA HIS A 553 -11.84 -16.96 5.25
C HIS A 553 -12.86 -16.26 4.34
N ARG A 554 -13.50 -16.97 3.41
CA ARG A 554 -14.49 -16.38 2.49
C ARG A 554 -15.81 -16.03 3.18
N LEU A 555 -16.63 -15.23 2.50
CA LEU A 555 -18.06 -15.12 2.80
C LEU A 555 -18.68 -16.52 2.77
N CYS A 556 -19.63 -16.76 3.66
CA CYS A 556 -20.31 -18.06 3.83
C CYS A 556 -19.44 -19.23 4.30
N GLU A 557 -18.15 -19.02 4.55
CA GLU A 557 -17.22 -20.06 5.01
C GLU A 557 -16.78 -19.84 6.45
N ALA A 558 -16.27 -18.65 6.73
CA ALA A 558 -15.72 -18.28 8.03
C ALA A 558 -16.79 -17.75 8.99
N GLY A 559 -16.56 -17.94 10.28
CA GLY A 559 -17.35 -17.27 11.32
C GLY A 559 -16.99 -15.79 11.46
N PRO A 560 -17.82 -15.02 12.19
CA PRO A 560 -17.52 -13.63 12.53
C PRO A 560 -16.12 -13.49 13.16
N GLY A 561 -15.37 -12.48 12.75
CA GLY A 561 -14.00 -12.21 13.18
C GLY A 561 -12.92 -12.84 12.31
N SER A 562 -13.29 -13.70 11.35
CA SER A 562 -12.35 -14.40 10.46
C SER A 562 -12.74 -14.33 8.99
N VAL A 563 -13.71 -13.49 8.64
CA VAL A 563 -14.09 -13.24 7.24
C VAL A 563 -13.11 -12.22 6.64
N ALA A 564 -12.55 -12.53 5.48
CA ALA A 564 -11.53 -11.73 4.79
C ALA A 564 -12.10 -10.85 3.66
N VAL A 565 -13.42 -10.87 3.46
CA VAL A 565 -14.14 -10.14 2.41
C VAL A 565 -15.32 -9.43 3.06
N ASN A 566 -15.55 -8.17 2.70
CA ASN A 566 -16.71 -7.43 3.17
C ASN A 566 -18.00 -8.00 2.55
N GLY A 567 -19.06 -8.12 3.34
CA GLY A 567 -20.41 -8.28 2.79
C GLY A 567 -20.91 -7.00 2.14
N ILE A 568 -22.21 -6.90 1.90
CA ILE A 568 -22.86 -5.63 1.58
C ILE A 568 -22.63 -4.67 2.75
N THR A 569 -22.11 -3.50 2.42
CA THR A 569 -21.94 -2.41 3.38
C THR A 569 -22.61 -1.14 2.88
N ALA A 570 -23.10 -0.31 3.80
CA ALA A 570 -23.48 1.07 3.50
C ALA A 570 -22.27 1.94 3.07
N GLY A 571 -21.04 1.50 3.38
CA GLY A 571 -19.78 2.17 3.05
C GLY A 571 -19.51 3.42 3.87
N ASN A 572 -18.32 4.02 3.69
CA ASN A 572 -18.01 5.36 4.21
C ASN A 572 -18.27 6.47 3.15
N ASP A 573 -18.52 6.07 1.92
CA ASP A 573 -19.06 6.85 0.82
C ASP A 573 -20.51 7.23 1.15
N ILE A 574 -20.70 8.33 1.89
CA ILE A 574 -22.02 8.88 2.26
C ILE A 574 -23.01 8.68 1.10
N PRO A 575 -24.22 8.14 1.31
CA PRO A 575 -25.22 7.98 0.26
C PRO A 575 -25.52 9.34 -0.35
N THR A 576 -24.87 9.62 -1.48
CA THR A 576 -25.20 10.75 -2.33
C THR A 576 -26.02 10.23 -3.49
N ARG A 577 -26.72 11.14 -4.16
CA ARG A 577 -27.51 10.88 -5.38
C ARG A 577 -26.77 10.14 -6.52
N LEU A 578 -25.50 9.79 -6.36
CA LEU A 578 -24.61 9.27 -7.40
C LEU A 578 -24.27 7.77 -7.29
N ASN A 579 -24.36 7.11 -6.11
CA ASN A 579 -23.81 5.74 -5.92
C ASN A 579 -24.79 4.64 -5.43
N GLY A 580 -26.07 4.96 -5.20
CA GLY A 580 -27.04 3.98 -4.67
C GLY A 580 -26.82 3.63 -3.19
N PRO A 581 -27.52 2.61 -2.65
CA PRO A 581 -27.51 2.30 -1.21
C PRO A 581 -26.33 1.43 -0.72
N ILE A 582 -25.48 0.94 -1.63
CA ILE A 582 -24.39 0.00 -1.32
C ILE A 582 -23.05 0.68 -1.58
N GLY A 583 -22.18 0.65 -0.57
CA GLY A 583 -20.81 1.16 -0.59
C GLY A 583 -19.90 0.40 -1.54
N SER A 584 -18.91 1.11 -2.09
CA SER A 584 -17.92 0.61 -3.05
C SER A 584 -17.10 -0.57 -2.49
N GLU A 585 -16.97 -0.63 -1.16
CA GLU A 585 -16.25 -1.64 -0.39
C GLU A 585 -16.90 -3.03 -0.43
N SER A 586 -18.17 -3.12 -0.82
CA SER A 586 -18.92 -4.36 -0.81
C SER A 586 -18.27 -5.43 -1.69
N PHE A 587 -18.15 -6.65 -1.17
CA PHE A 587 -17.51 -7.81 -1.83
C PHE A 587 -16.01 -7.63 -2.16
N HIS A 588 -15.36 -6.60 -1.64
CA HIS A 588 -13.91 -6.46 -1.73
C HIS A 588 -13.20 -7.10 -0.53
N PRO A 589 -11.93 -7.51 -0.69
CA PRO A 589 -11.10 -7.96 0.42
C PRO A 589 -10.98 -6.87 1.50
N ASN A 590 -11.14 -7.26 2.77
CA ASN A 590 -10.83 -6.38 3.89
C ASN A 590 -9.32 -6.45 4.22
N GLN A 591 -8.90 -5.82 5.33
CA GLN A 591 -7.49 -5.83 5.76
C GLN A 591 -6.91 -7.26 5.85
N MET A 592 -7.66 -8.24 6.36
CA MET A 592 -7.22 -9.64 6.43
C MET A 592 -7.10 -10.24 5.03
N GLY A 593 -8.05 -9.96 4.15
CA GLY A 593 -8.01 -10.43 2.76
C GLY A 593 -6.78 -9.92 2.02
N HIS A 594 -6.41 -8.65 2.19
CA HIS A 594 -5.17 -8.12 1.60
C HIS A 594 -3.90 -8.79 2.15
N GLN A 595 -3.84 -9.11 3.44
CA GLN A 595 -2.71 -9.87 4.02
C GLN A 595 -2.63 -11.28 3.44
N LEU A 596 -3.76 -11.96 3.26
CA LEU A 596 -3.80 -13.30 2.67
C LEU A 596 -3.38 -13.30 1.19
N ILE A 597 -3.80 -12.29 0.43
CA ILE A 597 -3.40 -12.09 -0.97
C ILE A 597 -1.91 -11.73 -1.07
N GLU A 598 -1.39 -10.90 -0.16
CA GLU A 598 0.05 -10.63 -0.05
C GLU A 598 0.83 -11.93 0.14
N ASN A 599 0.49 -12.71 1.17
CA ASN A 599 1.21 -13.95 1.50
C ASN A 599 1.23 -14.91 0.31
N THR A 600 0.06 -15.13 -0.30
CA THR A 600 -0.08 -15.96 -1.50
C THR A 600 0.77 -15.44 -2.66
N THR A 601 0.78 -14.13 -2.88
CA THR A 601 1.58 -13.49 -3.93
C THR A 601 3.07 -13.69 -3.68
N LEU A 602 3.55 -13.44 -2.46
CA LEU A 602 4.96 -13.59 -2.11
C LEU A 602 5.41 -15.06 -2.23
N ASP A 603 4.59 -16.00 -1.79
CA ASP A 603 4.87 -17.44 -1.88
C ASP A 603 4.98 -17.90 -3.35
N ILE A 604 3.99 -17.58 -4.18
CA ILE A 604 3.96 -18.00 -5.59
C ILE A 604 5.09 -17.35 -6.40
N THR A 605 5.35 -16.07 -6.14
CA THR A 605 6.35 -15.30 -6.90
C THR A 605 7.76 -15.42 -6.35
N ASN A 606 7.95 -16.17 -5.25
CA ASN A 606 9.19 -16.22 -4.50
C ASN A 606 9.70 -14.79 -4.19
N ASN A 607 8.92 -14.01 -3.45
CA ASN A 607 9.24 -12.63 -3.09
C ASN A 607 9.47 -11.72 -4.30
N LEU A 608 8.60 -11.82 -5.31
CA LEU A 608 8.70 -11.10 -6.59
C LEU A 608 10.04 -11.30 -7.32
N THR A 609 10.71 -12.44 -7.13
CA THR A 609 11.96 -12.79 -7.84
C THR A 609 11.79 -13.86 -8.92
N ALA A 610 10.62 -14.50 -9.02
CA ALA A 610 10.36 -15.52 -10.02
C ALA A 610 10.63 -15.02 -11.46
N PRO A 611 11.29 -15.83 -12.31
CA PRO A 611 11.59 -15.42 -13.67
C PRO A 611 10.33 -15.31 -14.51
N MET A 612 10.27 -14.32 -15.40
CA MET A 612 9.16 -14.17 -16.34
C MET A 612 9.10 -15.35 -17.31
N PRO A 613 7.91 -15.95 -17.54
CA PRO A 613 7.78 -17.05 -18.48
C PRO A 613 8.04 -16.58 -19.92
N SER A 614 8.43 -17.53 -20.77
CA SER A 614 8.56 -17.24 -22.20
C SER A 614 7.16 -17.04 -22.82
N PRO A 615 6.95 -15.99 -23.63
CA PRO A 615 5.69 -15.78 -24.35
C PRO A 615 5.28 -17.04 -25.14
N ASN A 616 4.08 -17.54 -24.90
CA ASN A 616 3.53 -18.69 -25.61
C ASN A 616 2.35 -18.27 -26.49
N PRO A 617 2.56 -17.97 -27.79
CA PRO A 617 1.49 -17.51 -28.67
C PRO A 617 0.44 -18.60 -28.95
N ASN A 618 0.74 -19.87 -28.69
CA ASN A 618 -0.10 -21.01 -29.04
C ASN A 618 -1.10 -21.41 -27.95
N VAL A 619 -1.04 -20.82 -26.75
CA VAL A 619 -2.09 -21.04 -25.73
C VAL A 619 -3.41 -20.52 -26.30
N ASN A 620 -4.49 -21.25 -26.13
CA ASN A 620 -5.82 -20.81 -26.55
C ASN A 620 -6.73 -20.73 -25.34
N LEU A 621 -7.74 -19.87 -25.41
CA LEU A 621 -8.81 -19.89 -24.43
C LEU A 621 -9.49 -21.28 -24.41
N PRO A 622 -10.03 -21.69 -23.26
CA PRO A 622 -10.82 -22.91 -23.17
C PRO A 622 -11.91 -22.97 -24.24
N SER A 623 -12.16 -24.18 -24.74
CA SER A 623 -13.33 -24.40 -25.60
C SER A 623 -14.59 -24.12 -24.78
N GLU A 624 -15.59 -23.52 -25.42
CA GLU A 624 -16.93 -23.34 -24.81
C GLU A 624 -17.63 -24.69 -24.53
N ASN A 625 -17.13 -25.79 -25.09
CA ASN A 625 -17.65 -27.11 -24.81
C ASN A 625 -17.30 -27.55 -23.38
N ASN A 626 -18.30 -27.92 -22.59
CA ASN A 626 -18.17 -28.42 -21.21
C ASN A 626 -17.60 -27.40 -20.21
N LEU A 627 -17.76 -26.10 -20.44
CA LEU A 627 -17.47 -25.10 -19.41
C LEU A 627 -18.44 -25.28 -18.23
N GLU A 628 -17.90 -25.38 -17.02
CA GLU A 628 -18.71 -25.58 -15.83
C GLU A 628 -19.72 -24.44 -15.61
N ILE A 629 -19.31 -23.21 -15.90
CA ILE A 629 -20.18 -22.04 -15.84
C ILE A 629 -21.42 -22.20 -16.74
N LEU A 630 -21.32 -22.92 -17.86
CA LEU A 630 -22.45 -23.14 -18.78
C LEU A 630 -23.38 -24.28 -18.35
N ASN A 631 -23.15 -24.93 -17.21
CA ASN A 631 -24.05 -25.94 -16.67
C ASN A 631 -25.30 -25.31 -16.03
N ALA A 632 -26.12 -24.66 -16.84
CA ALA A 632 -27.37 -24.01 -16.43
C ALA A 632 -28.55 -24.43 -17.34
N PRO A 633 -29.80 -24.35 -16.86
CA PRO A 633 -31.00 -24.61 -17.67
C PRO A 633 -31.06 -23.75 -18.93
N HIS A 634 -31.45 -24.35 -20.06
CA HIS A 634 -31.74 -23.60 -21.28
C HIS A 634 -33.16 -23.01 -21.24
N THR A 635 -33.25 -21.71 -21.52
CA THR A 635 -34.55 -21.04 -21.73
C THR A 635 -34.98 -21.08 -23.18
N GLY A 636 -34.04 -21.29 -24.11
CA GLY A 636 -34.30 -21.26 -25.55
C GLY A 636 -34.43 -19.85 -26.13
N ARG A 637 -34.12 -18.81 -25.34
CA ARG A 637 -34.01 -17.44 -25.84
C ARG A 637 -32.80 -17.30 -26.77
N LEU A 638 -32.81 -16.26 -27.62
CA LEU A 638 -31.63 -15.91 -28.39
C LEU A 638 -30.57 -15.31 -27.47
N VAL A 639 -29.31 -15.62 -27.76
CA VAL A 639 -28.13 -15.03 -27.13
C VAL A 639 -27.93 -13.65 -27.73
N SER A 640 -27.90 -12.62 -26.89
CA SER A 640 -27.68 -11.22 -27.23
C SER A 640 -26.22 -10.83 -27.04
N ASN A 641 -25.77 -9.81 -27.77
CA ASN A 641 -24.51 -9.14 -27.46
C ASN A 641 -24.81 -8.07 -26.42
N ILE A 642 -24.58 -8.42 -25.15
CA ILE A 642 -24.82 -7.52 -24.02
C ILE A 642 -23.64 -6.57 -23.87
N GLU A 643 -23.93 -5.27 -23.78
CA GLU A 643 -22.98 -4.24 -23.40
C GLU A 643 -23.48 -3.51 -22.16
N PHE A 644 -22.76 -3.63 -21.04
CA PHE A 644 -23.01 -2.80 -19.86
C PHE A 644 -22.27 -1.47 -20.03
N ASP A 645 -23.00 -0.35 -20.06
CA ASP A 645 -22.43 0.99 -20.06
C ASP A 645 -22.93 1.78 -18.86
N ASP A 646 -22.09 1.83 -17.83
CA ASP A 646 -22.38 2.56 -16.59
C ASP A 646 -22.42 4.08 -16.77
N ASN A 647 -21.97 4.61 -17.92
CA ASN A 647 -21.95 6.05 -18.17
C ASN A 647 -23.27 6.59 -18.74
N ILE A 648 -24.22 5.73 -19.11
CA ILE A 648 -25.44 6.21 -19.77
C ILE A 648 -26.39 6.95 -18.84
N SER A 649 -26.33 6.72 -17.53
CA SER A 649 -27.13 7.44 -16.52
C SER A 649 -26.49 7.35 -15.13
N SER A 650 -27.04 8.07 -14.14
CA SER A 650 -26.70 7.89 -12.73
C SER A 650 -27.09 6.49 -12.22
N ASP A 651 -26.42 6.04 -11.15
CA ASP A 651 -26.75 4.78 -10.45
C ASP A 651 -28.05 4.86 -9.65
N LEU A 652 -28.58 6.06 -9.40
CA LEU A 652 -29.81 6.29 -8.67
C LEU A 652 -30.84 7.01 -9.55
N ALA A 653 -32.08 6.52 -9.54
CA ALA A 653 -33.25 7.20 -10.07
C ALA A 653 -34.36 7.23 -9.02
N TYR A 654 -35.15 8.30 -8.99
CA TYR A 654 -36.33 8.40 -8.14
C TYR A 654 -37.58 8.18 -8.96
N GLN A 655 -38.56 7.50 -8.37
CA GLN A 655 -39.88 7.38 -8.97
C GLN A 655 -40.47 8.77 -9.27
N GLN A 656 -41.20 8.84 -10.39
CA GLN A 656 -41.87 10.04 -10.91
C GLN A 656 -40.94 11.25 -11.19
N THR A 657 -39.63 11.10 -10.99
CA THR A 657 -38.64 12.16 -11.20
C THR A 657 -37.87 11.88 -12.49
N PRO A 658 -37.87 12.79 -13.47
CA PRO A 658 -37.04 12.64 -14.66
C PRO A 658 -35.55 12.58 -14.31
N PHE A 659 -34.84 11.59 -14.84
CA PHE A 659 -33.38 11.51 -14.80
C PHE A 659 -32.82 11.52 -16.23
N PHE A 660 -31.55 11.92 -16.35
CA PHE A 660 -30.91 12.11 -17.66
C PHE A 660 -30.26 10.81 -18.15
N VAL A 661 -30.45 10.52 -19.43
CA VAL A 661 -29.79 9.42 -20.13
C VAL A 661 -28.98 9.98 -21.31
N SER A 662 -27.74 9.52 -21.45
CA SER A 662 -26.81 9.90 -22.53
C SER A 662 -26.06 8.69 -23.09
N ILE A 663 -26.43 8.26 -24.30
CA ILE A 663 -25.74 7.17 -25.02
C ILE A 663 -24.83 7.78 -26.10
N ALA A 664 -23.55 7.44 -26.06
CA ALA A 664 -22.57 7.89 -27.05
C ALA A 664 -22.63 6.99 -28.29
N GLY A 665 -23.06 7.54 -29.44
CA GLY A 665 -23.29 6.76 -30.66
C GLY A 665 -22.05 6.03 -31.15
N LEU A 666 -20.88 6.67 -31.04
CA LEU A 666 -19.60 6.08 -31.47
C LEU A 666 -19.20 4.84 -30.66
N SER A 667 -19.50 4.81 -29.36
CA SER A 667 -19.18 3.65 -28.49
C SER A 667 -19.97 2.41 -28.91
N HIS A 668 -21.18 2.62 -29.43
CA HIS A 668 -22.16 1.58 -29.71
C HIS A 668 -22.45 1.42 -31.22
N SER A 669 -21.63 2.02 -32.08
CA SER A 669 -21.81 1.98 -33.54
C SER A 669 -23.22 2.41 -34.01
N LEU A 670 -23.80 3.40 -33.35
CA LEU A 670 -25.13 3.94 -33.68
C LEU A 670 -25.02 5.03 -34.74
N GLY A 671 -25.97 5.03 -35.68
CA GLY A 671 -26.05 6.00 -36.77
C GLY A 671 -27.05 7.10 -36.49
N ALA A 672 -27.16 8.05 -37.42
CA ALA A 672 -28.18 9.08 -37.33
C ALA A 672 -29.59 8.47 -37.43
N SER A 673 -30.51 8.95 -36.58
CA SER A 673 -31.91 8.50 -36.56
C SER A 673 -32.11 7.00 -36.28
N THR A 674 -31.14 6.36 -35.62
CA THR A 674 -31.29 5.00 -35.09
C THR A 674 -32.35 5.01 -34.00
N ILE A 675 -33.31 4.08 -34.10
CA ILE A 675 -34.39 3.92 -33.13
C ILE A 675 -33.96 2.94 -32.05
N LEU A 676 -34.05 3.37 -30.78
CA LEU A 676 -33.80 2.55 -29.61
C LEU A 676 -35.07 2.45 -28.77
N GLN A 677 -35.47 1.24 -28.38
CA GLN A 677 -36.51 1.01 -27.37
C GLN A 677 -35.87 0.93 -25.99
N ALA A 678 -36.47 1.60 -25.00
CA ALA A 678 -36.03 1.56 -23.63
C ALA A 678 -37.02 0.77 -22.77
N GLU A 679 -36.49 -0.14 -21.97
CA GLU A 679 -37.23 -0.95 -21.01
C GLU A 679 -36.56 -0.91 -19.64
N LEU A 680 -37.37 -1.09 -18.60
CA LEU A 680 -36.90 -1.40 -17.26
C LEU A 680 -37.10 -2.90 -17.01
N HIS A 681 -36.04 -3.58 -16.59
CA HIS A 681 -36.00 -5.02 -16.37
C HIS A 681 -35.90 -5.30 -14.87
N SER A 682 -36.97 -5.93 -14.36
CA SER A 682 -37.26 -6.43 -13.00
C SER A 682 -38.74 -6.86 -13.00
N THR A 683 -39.56 -6.00 -13.64
CA THR A 683 -40.85 -6.21 -14.26
C THR A 683 -40.74 -5.61 -15.65
N ALA A 684 -40.81 -6.42 -16.73
CA ALA A 684 -40.62 -5.93 -18.09
C ALA A 684 -41.58 -4.76 -18.40
N LEU A 685 -41.05 -3.53 -18.36
CA LEU A 685 -41.80 -2.29 -18.49
C LEU A 685 -41.19 -1.44 -19.59
N THR A 686 -41.94 -1.19 -20.67
CA THR A 686 -41.51 -0.27 -21.72
C THR A 686 -41.56 1.17 -21.23
N LEU A 687 -40.41 1.85 -21.23
CA LEU A 687 -40.26 3.25 -20.83
C LEU A 687 -40.45 4.22 -22.01
N GLY A 688 -40.15 3.76 -23.24
CA GLY A 688 -40.41 4.54 -24.44
C GLY A 688 -39.57 4.12 -25.65
N THR A 689 -39.73 4.87 -26.73
CA THR A 689 -38.94 4.73 -27.96
C THR A 689 -38.24 6.05 -28.23
N TYR A 690 -36.95 6.00 -28.49
CA TYR A 690 -36.08 7.15 -28.68
C TYR A 690 -35.33 7.06 -30.01
N SER A 691 -34.91 8.20 -30.53
CA SER A 691 -34.12 8.29 -31.77
C SER A 691 -32.82 9.03 -31.50
N THR A 692 -31.72 8.53 -32.05
CA THR A 692 -30.43 9.22 -32.01
C THR A 692 -30.44 10.49 -32.86
N ASP A 693 -29.55 11.43 -32.52
CA ASP A 693 -29.30 12.68 -33.24
C ASP A 693 -28.48 12.46 -34.53
N ILE A 694 -28.08 13.55 -35.18
CA ILE A 694 -27.33 13.48 -36.46
C ILE A 694 -25.93 12.85 -36.33
N ASP A 695 -25.35 12.89 -35.12
CA ASP A 695 -24.04 12.33 -34.81
C ASP A 695 -24.17 10.90 -34.23
N GLY A 696 -25.39 10.37 -34.18
CA GLY A 696 -25.70 9.04 -33.64
C GLY A 696 -25.81 8.99 -32.11
N ASN A 697 -25.74 10.11 -31.41
CA ASN A 697 -25.86 10.15 -29.95
C ASN A 697 -27.33 10.20 -29.51
N LEU A 698 -27.65 9.65 -28.34
CA LEU A 698 -28.94 9.84 -27.69
C LEU A 698 -28.74 10.66 -26.41
N LYS A 699 -29.50 11.74 -26.26
CA LYS A 699 -29.63 12.50 -25.01
C LYS A 699 -31.10 12.72 -24.71
N THR A 700 -31.59 12.16 -23.62
CA THR A 700 -33.02 12.18 -23.28
C THR A 700 -33.22 12.21 -21.77
N SER A 701 -34.47 12.43 -21.35
CA SER A 701 -34.87 12.26 -19.96
C SER A 701 -35.96 11.21 -19.87
N ILE A 702 -35.84 10.34 -18.87
CA ILE A 702 -36.77 9.22 -18.64
C ILE A 702 -37.33 9.37 -17.22
N SER A 703 -38.59 9.02 -17.02
CA SER A 703 -39.23 8.98 -15.70
C SER A 703 -39.71 7.56 -15.41
N ILE A 704 -39.42 7.08 -14.21
CA ILE A 704 -39.85 5.75 -13.76
C ILE A 704 -41.23 5.89 -13.10
N PRO A 705 -42.26 5.13 -13.52
CA PRO A 705 -43.58 5.18 -12.89
C PRO A 705 -43.55 4.72 -11.42
N GLU A 706 -44.46 5.26 -10.61
CA GLU A 706 -44.66 4.89 -9.20
C GLU A 706 -45.03 3.41 -8.99
N SER A 707 -45.54 2.74 -10.04
CA SER A 707 -45.89 1.31 -9.97
C SER A 707 -44.67 0.38 -9.88
N VAL A 708 -43.47 0.87 -10.22
CA VAL A 708 -42.23 0.10 -10.16
C VAL A 708 -41.78 0.01 -8.71
N GLN A 709 -41.55 -1.20 -8.19
CA GLN A 709 -41.09 -1.35 -6.80
C GLN A 709 -39.68 -0.77 -6.61
N PRO A 710 -39.40 -0.13 -5.46
CA PRO A 710 -38.04 0.26 -5.12
C PRO A 710 -37.07 -0.93 -5.09
N GLY A 711 -35.79 -0.70 -5.38
CA GLY A 711 -34.77 -1.75 -5.45
C GLY A 711 -33.84 -1.60 -6.64
N TYR A 712 -33.08 -2.66 -6.96
CA TYR A 712 -32.26 -2.73 -8.15
C TYR A 712 -33.08 -3.08 -9.40
N HIS A 713 -32.75 -2.41 -10.52
CA HIS A 713 -33.37 -2.61 -11.83
C HIS A 713 -32.33 -2.46 -12.93
N SER A 714 -32.56 -3.11 -14.07
CA SER A 714 -31.75 -2.92 -15.26
C SER A 714 -32.49 -2.05 -16.28
N LEU A 715 -31.95 -0.87 -16.58
CA LEU A 715 -32.37 -0.06 -17.72
C LEU A 715 -31.74 -0.64 -18.99
N HIS A 716 -32.58 -1.06 -19.92
CA HIS A 716 -32.19 -1.74 -21.14
C HIS A 716 -32.60 -0.92 -22.36
N PHE A 717 -31.63 -0.58 -23.21
CA PHE A 717 -31.87 0.00 -24.53
C PHE A 717 -31.53 -1.00 -25.62
N TYR A 718 -32.46 -1.26 -26.54
CA TYR A 718 -32.21 -2.16 -27.67
C TYR A 718 -32.66 -1.59 -29.01
N GLY A 719 -31.97 -2.01 -30.07
CA GLY A 719 -32.25 -1.62 -31.44
C GLY A 719 -31.29 -2.27 -32.43
N THR A 720 -30.97 -1.58 -33.51
CA THR A 720 -29.99 -2.05 -34.52
C THR A 720 -28.91 -1.02 -34.78
N ASP A 721 -27.65 -1.46 -34.83
CA ASP A 721 -26.49 -0.64 -35.17
C ASP A 721 -26.46 -0.23 -36.66
N ILE A 722 -25.44 0.54 -37.08
CA ILE A 722 -25.27 0.93 -38.49
C ILE A 722 -25.02 -0.23 -39.45
N SER A 723 -24.65 -1.40 -38.93
CA SER A 723 -24.41 -2.63 -39.71
C SER A 723 -25.66 -3.51 -39.78
N GLY A 724 -26.75 -3.13 -39.10
CA GLY A 724 -27.98 -3.91 -38.99
C GLY A 724 -27.91 -5.06 -38.00
N GLN A 725 -26.91 -5.09 -37.10
CA GLN A 725 -26.82 -6.04 -36.00
C GLN A 725 -27.64 -5.55 -34.81
N ASN A 726 -28.24 -6.49 -34.07
CA ASN A 726 -28.92 -6.17 -32.82
C ASN A 726 -27.91 -5.64 -31.81
N ILE A 727 -28.31 -4.63 -31.06
CA ILE A 727 -27.54 -4.08 -29.95
C ILE A 727 -28.42 -4.00 -28.71
N ASP A 728 -27.87 -4.42 -27.57
CA ASP A 728 -28.52 -4.44 -26.26
C ASP A 728 -27.58 -3.73 -25.25
N ILE A 729 -27.95 -2.52 -24.84
CA ILE A 729 -27.18 -1.65 -23.93
C ILE A 729 -27.85 -1.65 -22.56
N TYR A 730 -27.14 -2.09 -21.53
CA TYR A 730 -27.66 -2.23 -20.17
C TYR A 730 -26.99 -1.27 -19.20
N LYS A 731 -27.78 -0.79 -18.23
CA LYS A 731 -27.33 -0.07 -17.04
C LYS A 731 -28.09 -0.61 -15.84
N VAL A 732 -27.38 -1.04 -14.80
CA VAL A 732 -28.02 -1.35 -13.52
C VAL A 732 -28.12 -0.07 -12.70
N LEU A 733 -29.31 0.21 -12.15
CA LEU A 733 -29.55 1.34 -11.28
C LEU A 733 -30.44 0.95 -10.11
N TYR A 734 -30.37 1.71 -9.02
CA TYR A 734 -31.31 1.65 -7.92
C TYR A 734 -32.46 2.61 -8.19
N VAL A 735 -33.69 2.11 -8.11
CA VAL A 735 -34.92 2.90 -8.18
C VAL A 735 -35.39 3.15 -6.75
N ALA A 736 -35.31 4.40 -6.30
CA ALA A 736 -35.81 4.82 -4.99
C ALA A 736 -37.24 5.37 -5.07
N HIS A 737 -38.01 5.18 -4.01
CA HIS A 737 -39.32 5.82 -3.87
C HIS A 737 -39.16 7.34 -3.75
N THR A 738 -38.49 7.83 -2.70
CA THR A 738 -38.13 9.25 -2.55
C THR A 738 -36.71 9.43 -2.03
N ALA A 739 -36.27 10.68 -1.83
CA ALA A 739 -34.95 10.99 -1.31
C ALA A 739 -34.80 10.81 0.21
N ASP A 740 -35.92 10.69 0.94
CA ASP A 740 -35.93 10.53 2.39
C ASP A 740 -36.46 9.15 2.83
N ASP A 741 -36.87 8.31 1.87
CA ASP A 741 -37.45 6.97 2.03
C ASP A 741 -37.11 6.19 0.74
N MET A 742 -35.91 5.61 0.70
CA MET A 742 -35.36 4.99 -0.50
C MET A 742 -35.98 3.63 -0.80
N ASP A 743 -36.33 2.85 0.21
CA ASP A 743 -36.93 1.52 0.06
C ASP A 743 -38.46 1.56 -0.05
N GLY A 744 -39.10 2.70 0.22
CA GLY A 744 -40.53 2.91 0.07
C GLY A 744 -41.37 2.20 1.14
N ASN A 745 -40.78 1.80 2.26
CA ASN A 745 -41.49 1.09 3.33
C ASN A 745 -42.28 2.04 4.26
N GLY A 746 -42.13 3.36 4.07
CA GLY A 746 -42.81 4.41 4.83
C GLY A 746 -42.11 4.81 6.13
N ILE A 747 -40.90 4.30 6.37
CA ILE A 747 -39.97 4.72 7.44
C ILE A 747 -38.89 5.58 6.77
N LEU A 748 -38.58 6.72 7.36
CA LEU A 748 -37.54 7.59 6.80
C LEU A 748 -36.16 6.94 6.92
N ASP A 749 -35.31 7.11 5.91
CA ASP A 749 -33.94 6.56 5.89
C ASP A 749 -33.15 6.93 7.16
N SER A 750 -33.37 8.15 7.69
CA SER A 750 -32.77 8.63 8.95
C SER A 750 -33.14 7.84 10.21
N SER A 751 -34.12 6.94 10.12
CA SER A 751 -34.66 6.11 11.19
C SER A 751 -34.53 4.62 10.90
N GLN A 752 -33.81 4.24 9.83
CA GLN A 752 -33.56 2.85 9.45
C GLN A 752 -32.12 2.43 9.76
N GLY A 753 -31.92 1.13 9.97
CA GLY A 753 -30.60 0.54 10.17
C GLY A 753 -29.80 0.42 8.86
N CYS A 754 -30.51 0.11 7.76
CA CYS A 754 -29.97 0.11 6.40
C CYS A 754 -30.77 1.05 5.51
N VAL A 755 -30.05 1.80 4.66
CA VAL A 755 -30.66 2.71 3.69
C VAL A 755 -30.84 1.97 2.37
N GLY A 756 -32.06 1.98 1.81
CA GLY A 756 -32.35 1.42 0.48
C GLY A 756 -32.21 -0.10 0.34
N ILE A 757 -31.93 -0.84 1.42
CA ILE A 757 -32.07 -2.29 1.47
C ILE A 757 -32.78 -2.68 2.77
N GLU A 758 -33.42 -3.85 2.77
CA GLU A 758 -34.17 -4.32 3.94
C GLU A 758 -33.24 -4.51 5.15
N SER A 759 -33.55 -3.84 6.26
CA SER A 759 -32.78 -3.97 7.52
C SER A 759 -33.03 -5.33 8.17
N ALA A 760 -31.98 -5.99 8.64
CA ALA A 760 -32.05 -7.23 9.39
C ALA A 760 -32.67 -7.04 10.79
N ASN A 761 -32.71 -5.79 11.27
CA ASN A 761 -33.01 -5.40 12.65
C ASN A 761 -32.14 -6.15 13.66
N GLN A 762 -30.88 -6.37 13.28
CA GLN A 762 -29.85 -7.06 14.05
C GLN A 762 -28.57 -6.22 13.98
N ASP A 763 -27.83 -6.19 15.08
CA ASP A 763 -26.55 -5.50 15.25
C ASP A 763 -25.75 -6.37 16.22
N TYR A 764 -25.07 -7.39 15.69
CA TYR A 764 -24.36 -8.39 16.50
C TYR A 764 -23.06 -7.84 17.09
N ASP A 765 -22.43 -6.87 16.43
CA ASP A 765 -21.15 -6.32 16.86
C ASP A 765 -21.26 -5.06 17.74
N GLY A 766 -22.44 -4.44 17.76
CA GLY A 766 -22.79 -3.30 18.59
C GLY A 766 -22.23 -1.98 18.06
N ASP A 767 -21.89 -1.90 16.77
CA ASP A 767 -21.34 -0.69 16.15
C ASP A 767 -22.42 0.33 15.72
N SER A 768 -23.70 -0.02 15.93
CA SER A 768 -24.90 0.74 15.55
C SER A 768 -25.19 0.78 14.05
N VAL A 769 -24.52 -0.05 13.25
CA VAL A 769 -24.87 -0.37 11.87
C VAL A 769 -25.64 -1.69 11.88
N ASP A 770 -26.68 -1.78 11.06
CA ASP A 770 -27.47 -3.01 10.98
C ASP A 770 -26.72 -4.08 10.18
N ASP A 771 -26.70 -5.32 10.69
CA ASP A 771 -25.98 -6.47 10.12
C ASP A 771 -26.40 -6.81 8.66
N GLY A 772 -27.52 -6.24 8.16
CA GLY A 772 -27.92 -6.34 6.76
C GLY A 772 -27.09 -5.47 5.81
N CYS A 773 -26.44 -4.42 6.31
CA CYS A 773 -25.62 -3.46 5.55
C CYS A 773 -24.33 -3.10 6.30
N ASP A 774 -23.92 -3.94 7.22
CA ASP A 774 -22.62 -3.87 7.85
C ASP A 774 -21.66 -4.82 7.11
N GLY A 775 -20.54 -4.26 6.65
CA GLY A 775 -19.49 -5.03 5.99
C GLY A 775 -18.76 -5.98 6.95
N ASN A 776 -18.87 -5.74 8.26
CA ASN A 776 -18.07 -6.37 9.30
C ASN A 776 -18.84 -6.67 10.60
N ILE A 777 -19.69 -7.70 10.56
CA ILE A 777 -20.56 -8.18 11.66
C ILE A 777 -19.83 -8.83 12.87
N ASN A 778 -18.64 -8.34 13.23
CA ASN A 778 -17.73 -8.96 14.20
C ASN A 778 -18.02 -8.53 15.65
N GLY A 779 -18.66 -9.40 16.45
CA GLY A 779 -18.85 -9.24 17.90
C GLY A 779 -17.80 -8.40 18.67
N LEU A 780 -18.21 -7.18 19.04
CA LEU A 780 -17.59 -6.17 19.91
C LEU A 780 -16.19 -5.64 19.51
N SER A 781 -16.19 -4.49 18.81
CA SER A 781 -15.12 -3.49 18.91
C SER A 781 -15.66 -2.10 19.24
N SER A 782 -15.15 -1.59 20.35
CA SER A 782 -15.02 -0.17 20.72
C SER A 782 -16.21 0.54 21.37
N VAL A 783 -15.94 0.92 22.61
CA VAL A 783 -16.69 1.84 23.47
C VAL A 783 -17.01 3.14 22.73
N GLN A 784 -18.28 3.33 22.39
CA GLN A 784 -18.84 4.63 22.07
C GLN A 784 -18.78 5.50 23.35
N LEU A 785 -17.94 6.55 23.35
CA LEU A 785 -17.96 7.57 24.40
C LEU A 785 -19.31 8.30 24.34
N PRO A 786 -20.17 8.29 25.38
CA PRO A 786 -21.40 9.05 25.33
C PRO A 786 -21.11 10.53 25.56
N ALA A 787 -21.65 11.36 24.68
CA ALA A 787 -21.79 12.79 24.91
C ALA A 787 -22.68 13.06 26.14
N ASN A 788 -22.18 13.90 27.06
CA ASN A 788 -22.91 14.67 28.06
C ASN A 788 -24.08 13.99 28.81
N VAL A 789 -23.82 13.56 30.05
CA VAL A 789 -24.84 13.60 31.13
C VAL A 789 -24.23 14.20 32.40
N MET A 790 -24.59 15.46 32.68
CA MET A 790 -24.57 15.98 34.05
C MET A 790 -25.61 15.20 34.86
N GLY A 791 -25.16 14.35 35.78
CA GLY A 791 -26.05 13.63 36.68
C GLY A 791 -25.29 12.94 37.82
N THR A 792 -25.45 13.47 39.02
CA THR A 792 -24.90 12.93 40.26
C THR A 792 -25.63 11.66 40.74
N VAL A 793 -24.89 10.81 41.46
CA VAL A 793 -25.29 9.93 42.59
C VAL A 793 -25.34 8.39 42.36
N SER A 794 -24.54 7.73 43.22
CA SER A 794 -24.71 6.42 43.90
C SER A 794 -24.25 5.12 43.25
N SER A 795 -23.23 4.56 43.88
CA SER A 795 -22.85 3.15 43.94
C SER A 795 -24.03 2.21 44.19
N GLN A 796 -24.07 1.08 43.49
CA GLN A 796 -24.43 -0.20 44.09
C GLN A 796 -23.92 -1.38 43.24
N THR A 797 -23.37 -2.33 43.97
CA THR A 797 -22.85 -3.65 43.58
C THR A 797 -23.91 -4.55 42.93
N ASN A 798 -23.51 -5.40 41.98
CA ASN A 798 -23.82 -6.84 42.05
C ASN A 798 -23.06 -7.69 41.00
N ASN A 799 -22.66 -8.87 41.49
CA ASN A 799 -22.00 -9.97 40.79
C ASN A 799 -22.86 -10.59 39.68
N LEU A 800 -22.21 -11.10 38.63
CA LEU A 800 -22.71 -12.25 37.89
C LEU A 800 -21.63 -13.33 37.72
N ILE A 801 -22.07 -14.54 38.04
CA ILE A 801 -21.39 -15.83 38.02
C ILE A 801 -21.55 -16.39 36.61
N LEU A 802 -20.48 -16.92 36.01
CA LEU A 802 -20.56 -17.88 34.92
C LEU A 802 -19.90 -19.20 35.34
N LEU A 803 -20.67 -20.26 35.12
CA LEU A 803 -20.39 -21.66 35.41
C LEU A 803 -19.38 -22.21 34.41
N SER A 804 -18.41 -22.98 34.89
CA SER A 804 -17.66 -23.94 34.08
C SER A 804 -17.82 -25.34 34.67
N ASP A 805 -18.39 -26.24 33.87
CA ASP A 805 -18.22 -27.68 34.02
C ASP A 805 -16.84 -28.04 33.47
N ASP A 806 -15.94 -28.49 34.32
CA ASP A 806 -15.61 -29.92 34.37
C ASP A 806 -14.63 -30.21 35.51
N ALA A 807 -15.02 -31.22 36.29
CA ALA A 807 -14.34 -31.68 37.49
C ALA A 807 -13.17 -32.62 37.16
N LEU A 808 -12.10 -32.56 37.97
CA LEU A 808 -11.53 -33.72 38.68
C LEU A 808 -10.37 -33.29 39.63
N ASN A 809 -10.74 -33.00 40.88
CA ASN A 809 -10.07 -33.36 42.16
C ASN A 809 -8.64 -32.83 42.55
N PRO A 810 -8.32 -32.72 43.86
CA PRO A 810 -8.02 -31.41 44.46
C PRO A 810 -6.73 -31.41 45.35
N PRO A 811 -6.55 -30.51 46.36
CA PRO A 811 -5.38 -29.63 46.54
C PRO A 811 -4.48 -30.09 47.72
N PRO A 812 -3.42 -29.36 48.11
CA PRO A 812 -3.54 -28.36 49.20
C PRO A 812 -2.49 -27.22 49.08
N THR A 813 -2.43 -26.08 49.78
CA THR A 813 -3.14 -25.41 50.88
C THR A 813 -2.35 -24.11 51.13
N PHE A 814 -3.05 -23.00 51.48
CA PHE A 814 -2.70 -21.95 52.45
C PHE A 814 -1.29 -21.29 52.37
N THR A 815 -1.14 -19.96 52.52
CA THR A 815 -1.51 -19.20 53.71
C THR A 815 -1.34 -17.69 53.45
N GLU A 816 -2.21 -16.89 54.09
CA GLU A 816 -2.12 -15.44 54.37
C GLU A 816 -0.71 -14.99 54.84
N ILE A 817 -0.34 -13.70 54.80
CA ILE A 817 -0.58 -12.65 55.83
C ILE A 817 0.13 -11.37 55.30
N LYS A 818 -0.52 -10.22 55.07
CA LYS A 818 -0.99 -9.15 55.99
C LYS A 818 0.05 -8.02 56.27
N PHE A 819 -0.23 -6.86 55.65
CA PHE A 819 -0.11 -5.45 56.10
C PHE A 819 1.23 -4.84 56.58
N ILE A 820 1.46 -3.56 56.23
CA ILE A 820 1.57 -2.38 57.13
C ILE A 820 1.98 -1.13 56.29
N GLY A 821 1.22 -0.03 56.38
CA GLY A 821 1.64 1.34 55.96
C GLY A 821 2.38 2.06 57.10
N PRO A 822 2.36 3.41 57.28
CA PRO A 822 1.83 4.49 56.44
C PRO A 822 2.74 5.76 56.43
N SER A 823 2.14 6.92 56.07
CA SER A 823 2.50 8.34 56.35
C SER A 823 3.49 9.05 55.40
N GLY A 824 3.33 10.32 55.00
CA GLY A 824 2.33 11.38 55.24
C GLY A 824 2.87 12.78 54.81
N GLY A 825 1.96 13.73 54.50
CA GLY A 825 2.17 15.22 54.52
C GLY A 825 2.74 15.89 53.25
N SER A 826 1.98 16.63 52.41
CA SER A 826 1.48 18.04 52.51
C SER A 826 2.61 19.11 52.43
N VAL A 827 2.64 20.16 51.58
CA VAL A 827 1.81 21.40 51.60
C VAL A 827 2.23 22.40 50.47
N LEU A 828 1.23 23.02 49.81
CA LEU A 828 1.01 24.39 49.22
C LEU A 828 2.11 25.28 48.58
N GLY A 829 1.73 25.97 47.49
CA GLY A 829 2.05 27.41 47.28
C GLY A 829 2.14 27.96 45.84
N ALA A 830 1.09 28.65 45.37
CA ALA A 830 0.97 29.41 44.10
C ALA A 830 1.75 30.76 44.12
N THR A 831 2.12 31.43 43.01
CA THR A 831 1.26 32.36 42.21
C THR A 831 2.05 33.09 41.08
N THR A 832 1.42 33.23 39.90
CA THR A 832 1.29 34.35 38.90
C THR A 832 2.31 35.54 38.87
N THR A 833 2.66 36.22 37.75
CA THR A 833 1.87 36.81 36.63
C THR A 833 2.79 37.49 35.56
N ALA A 834 2.40 37.46 34.27
CA ALA A 834 2.34 38.51 33.19
C ALA A 834 3.37 39.70 33.13
N SER A 835 3.73 40.40 32.04
CA SER A 835 3.43 40.46 30.59
C SER A 835 4.16 41.72 30.00
N LYS A 836 4.33 41.80 28.67
CA LYS A 836 4.26 43.00 27.75
C LYS A 836 5.55 43.64 27.12
N THR A 837 5.66 43.42 25.80
CA THR A 837 5.70 44.34 24.62
C THR A 837 6.86 45.31 24.28
N GLN A 838 7.32 45.16 23.01
CA GLN A 838 7.60 46.15 21.91
C GLN A 838 8.59 47.33 22.16
N GLU A 839 9.33 47.92 21.22
CA GLU A 839 9.38 47.97 19.74
C GLU A 839 10.75 48.57 19.26
N GLN A 840 10.97 48.49 17.95
CA GLN A 840 12.02 48.97 17.01
C GLN A 840 12.60 50.42 17.16
N PRO A 841 13.66 50.89 16.41
CA PRO A 841 13.74 50.92 14.92
C PRO A 841 15.15 50.88 14.24
N ALA A 842 15.13 51.03 12.90
CA ALA A 842 16.15 50.78 11.87
C ALA A 842 16.88 52.08 11.33
N PRO A 843 17.24 52.25 10.03
CA PRO A 843 18.54 51.94 9.38
C PRO A 843 19.14 53.07 8.48
N SER A 844 20.25 52.81 7.77
CA SER A 844 20.71 53.45 6.49
C SER A 844 22.12 52.93 6.10
N ASN A 845 22.69 53.01 4.90
CA ASN A 845 22.26 52.94 3.48
C ASN A 845 23.56 52.94 2.61
N SER A 846 23.42 52.82 1.27
CA SER A 846 24.40 53.15 0.19
C SER A 846 25.45 52.09 -0.21
N LEU A 847 25.95 51.98 -1.44
CA LEU A 847 25.42 52.15 -2.82
C LEU A 847 26.50 51.54 -3.77
N ARG A 848 26.10 51.10 -4.97
CA ARG A 848 26.89 50.43 -6.04
C ARG A 848 27.84 51.33 -6.84
N ILE A 849 28.86 50.73 -7.50
CA ILE A 849 29.38 51.11 -8.86
C ILE A 849 29.84 49.82 -9.64
N PRO A 850 29.72 49.74 -11.00
CA PRO A 850 29.89 48.50 -11.81
C PRO A 850 30.98 48.53 -12.93
N GLY A 851 31.18 47.38 -13.62
CA GLY A 851 31.91 47.19 -14.91
C GLY A 851 32.64 45.83 -14.96
N TYR A 852 32.81 45.03 -16.05
CA TYR A 852 32.65 45.16 -17.51
C TYR A 852 32.58 43.74 -18.17
N TYR A 853 32.30 43.73 -19.48
CA TYR A 853 31.89 42.70 -20.47
C TYR A 853 32.81 41.49 -20.83
N PHE A 854 32.21 40.42 -21.40
CA PHE A 854 32.42 39.78 -22.76
C PHE A 854 31.81 38.34 -22.73
N SER A 855 30.64 38.02 -23.31
CA SER A 855 30.27 37.60 -24.69
C SER A 855 31.13 36.50 -25.35
N GLY A 856 30.50 35.40 -25.79
CA GLY A 856 31.07 34.47 -26.78
C GLY A 856 30.30 33.14 -26.92
N SER A 857 29.55 33.03 -28.01
CA SER A 857 28.68 31.93 -28.45
C SER A 857 29.39 30.93 -29.40
N GLY A 858 28.85 29.72 -29.56
CA GLY A 858 28.89 29.02 -30.87
C GLY A 858 29.03 27.48 -30.90
N LEU A 859 27.96 26.83 -31.40
CA LEU A 859 27.87 25.70 -32.38
C LEU A 859 28.61 24.34 -32.12
N ALA A 860 28.27 23.15 -32.66
CA ALA A 860 27.11 22.49 -33.30
C ALA A 860 27.59 21.19 -34.05
N ILE A 861 26.88 20.05 -33.88
CA ILE A 861 26.53 18.97 -34.88
C ILE A 861 27.45 17.71 -35.16
N PHE A 862 26.75 16.57 -35.39
CA PHE A 862 27.00 15.26 -36.09
C PHE A 862 27.43 14.06 -35.20
N VAL A 863 26.66 12.99 -34.91
CA VAL A 863 25.88 11.94 -35.66
C VAL A 863 26.69 10.74 -36.20
N LEU A 864 26.53 9.61 -35.50
CA LEU A 864 26.36 8.17 -35.86
C LEU A 864 27.23 7.39 -36.90
N ALA A 865 27.43 6.10 -36.50
CA ALA A 865 27.65 4.84 -37.27
C ALA A 865 29.10 4.49 -37.71
N ALA A 866 29.61 3.24 -37.68
CA ALA A 866 29.14 1.91 -37.28
C ALA A 866 30.29 0.86 -37.40
N ILE A 867 30.27 -0.16 -36.52
CA ILE A 867 30.51 -1.61 -36.76
C ILE A 867 31.92 -2.19 -37.08
N ALA A 868 32.34 -3.07 -36.16
CA ALA A 868 33.03 -4.38 -36.24
C ALA A 868 34.42 -4.56 -36.89
N TYR A 869 35.35 -5.11 -36.09
CA TYR A 869 36.19 -6.29 -36.33
C TYR A 869 37.04 -6.45 -35.04
N SER A 870 36.93 -7.49 -34.21
CA SER A 870 37.46 -8.83 -34.53
C SER A 870 37.29 -9.76 -33.32
N VAL A 871 36.72 -10.94 -33.56
CA VAL A 871 36.82 -12.12 -32.69
C VAL A 871 37.96 -12.97 -33.25
N ARG A 872 38.89 -13.41 -32.39
CA ARG A 872 39.47 -14.77 -32.32
C ARG A 872 40.90 -14.75 -31.79
N SER A 873 41.10 -15.54 -30.73
CA SER A 873 42.22 -16.43 -30.38
C SER A 873 42.38 -16.33 -28.86
N PHE A 874 42.04 -17.32 -28.05
CA PHE A 874 42.62 -18.65 -28.05
C PHE A 874 41.69 -19.67 -27.37
N LEU A 875 41.54 -20.82 -28.03
CA LEU A 875 41.12 -22.10 -27.46
C LEU A 875 42.37 -22.82 -26.93
N VAL A 876 42.29 -23.37 -25.71
CA VAL A 876 42.63 -24.77 -25.39
C VAL A 876 41.60 -25.24 -24.36
#